data_AF-A0A5Q4HB45-F1
#
_entry.id   AF-A0A5Q4HB45-F1
#
_cell.length_a   1.000
_cell.length_b   1.000
_cell.length_c   1.000
_cell.angle_alpha   90.00
_cell.angle_beta   90.00
_cell.angle_gamma   90.00
#
_symmetry.space_group_name_H-M   'P 1'
#
loop_
_entity.id
_entity.type
_entity.pdbx_description
1 polymer ?
#
loop_
_entity_poly.entity_id
_entity_poly.type
_entity_poly.pdbx_seq_one_letter_code
_entity_poly.pdbx_strand_id
1 'polypeptide(L)'
;MPIQLVELQNQVVRFFGEVFEGLFITRLLPDIQTELDRKRVRRQIDELADTASQSLSRFLSNKDLSEATLRGFLDGLKPLTEAYDWERIANPNETHEVVAAELLEHAHIPPCAIASRHENTYRLVFGVVTQAVMRVAPVLADWKRYSFSRTYEVPRQLNARLEQIAEQYETLGTGRIDSVDERFELTYRDYLMQRFLGVEAGTVRMATNLNVDLKTLFVMPRVRLRKVSAGDGELSERAGDDLLMLSDVKRQFAQRVHGHGIPQDASEDSKDVQTAWEAAQQASRAVLIGPPGAGKSTFLEWVQLQVAEAKDYVLVSGVGQAIPILLRVRQFGADPPTGREMVAKATASEEWANEMPAGWVERQMKKGRVLLMNDGLDETEPEVRDQKLLPWLKDLCKRYPKCRYLVSSRPVGYPPDWLKRPKFQEFDVEDFTQQQIAEYAQHWCTAVRLARNEPASEAQREGQKDGQSIVEQVREHPYIRDLARNPLMLSAICLVNAFEHGRLPDDRVILYRMCVEGLLHNWDQRRGIRSSFSLTEKLRACREVAIAMQAEGRAESPENRIRQIFAKALGRAQDAETLLQHIRYRTGLLLERRPAVFAFAHLTFQEYLAALAVDQGNELKITRDELLRDYADTRWREVLPLLCGMSSRQTAREVLEQLISFDESLELAEVLNDAYWTSLREIGGNKTLRQRVLTRILELPAAAPDQVRFRGFSEDELTKKANALLGRTNGQYSTSNSYWYLLFRPESIEFDCLWLRVKDWKQMSPITLAECVHLLHRHSPAERLASWTQASECYRSPGPNFSEDVKYKSQASIALLGLTNEQRVLDVSLARVLVSILDSMIETKDVGSPVTHPSDVPFRPIDDLDRQVLQQVKEKALEFVAMVKADTDDRRSRQFGRVMLVWTESLGSPSASDATKKRKASSTKVSTRSRTKKKK
;
A
#
# COMPACT_ATOMS: atom_id res chain seq x y z
N MET A 1 35.74 40.74 28.95
CA MET A 1 34.98 39.77 28.14
C MET A 1 34.00 40.39 27.13
N PRO A 2 33.26 41.49 27.37
CA PRO A 2 32.31 42.01 26.36
C PRO A 2 32.98 42.59 25.10
N ILE A 3 34.15 43.22 25.27
CA ILE A 3 34.87 43.94 24.18
C ILE A 3 35.41 42.97 23.11
N GLN A 4 35.85 41.76 23.49
CA GLN A 4 36.38 40.76 22.56
C GLN A 4 35.29 40.13 21.67
N LEU A 5 34.06 40.00 22.19
CA LEU A 5 32.95 39.37 21.48
C LEU A 5 32.33 40.30 20.43
N VAL A 6 32.28 41.60 20.75
CA VAL A 6 31.88 42.65 19.80
C VAL A 6 32.89 42.78 18.65
N GLU A 7 34.19 42.73 18.96
CA GLU A 7 35.23 42.83 17.94
C GLU A 7 35.27 41.59 17.02
N LEU A 8 35.02 40.39 17.57
CA LEU A 8 34.83 39.15 16.81
C LEU A 8 33.66 39.26 15.82
N GLN A 9 32.49 39.69 16.30
CA GLN A 9 31.31 39.88 15.46
C GLN A 9 31.57 40.89 14.34
N ASN A 10 32.22 42.01 14.64
CA ASN A 10 32.57 43.02 13.64
C ASN A 10 33.49 42.47 12.54
N GLN A 11 34.45 41.60 12.89
CA GLN A 11 35.36 40.99 11.93
C GLN A 11 34.64 39.99 11.01
N VAL A 12 33.73 39.18 11.54
CA VAL A 12 32.95 38.21 10.75
C VAL A 12 31.94 38.91 9.83
N VAL A 13 31.25 39.95 10.33
CA VAL A 13 30.32 40.76 9.53
C VAL A 13 31.03 41.42 8.36
N ARG A 14 32.22 42.01 8.59
CA ARG A 14 33.04 42.56 7.49
C ARG A 14 33.45 41.49 6.49
N PHE A 15 33.86 40.32 6.96
CA PHE A 15 34.26 39.20 6.10
C PHE A 15 33.12 38.77 5.16
N PHE A 16 31.93 38.47 5.69
CA PHE A 16 30.81 38.06 4.85
C PHE A 16 30.26 39.18 3.97
N GLY A 17 30.30 40.44 4.46
CA GLY A 17 29.99 41.61 3.64
C GLY A 17 30.87 41.70 2.40
N GLU A 18 32.19 41.55 2.56
CA GLU A 18 33.14 41.52 1.43
C GLU A 18 32.90 40.33 0.49
N VAL A 19 32.70 39.12 1.04
CA VAL A 19 32.44 37.91 0.26
C VAL A 19 31.16 38.02 -0.57
N PHE A 20 30.06 38.49 0.04
CA PHE A 20 28.77 38.61 -0.65
C PHE A 20 28.74 39.80 -1.63
N GLU A 21 29.44 40.89 -1.32
CA GLU A 21 29.61 42.03 -2.25
C GLU A 21 30.34 41.57 -3.53
N GLY A 22 31.44 40.84 -3.38
CA GLY A 22 32.23 40.34 -4.49
C GLY A 22 31.54 39.25 -5.31
N LEU A 23 30.94 38.26 -4.63
CA LEU A 23 30.36 37.10 -5.29
C LEU A 23 29.01 37.38 -5.94
N PHE A 24 28.15 38.14 -5.27
CA PHE A 24 26.75 38.29 -5.63
C PHE A 24 26.42 39.70 -6.11
N ILE A 25 26.71 40.73 -5.31
CA ILE A 25 26.27 42.10 -5.59
C ILE A 25 26.93 42.65 -6.86
N THR A 26 28.25 42.53 -6.97
CA THR A 26 29.03 43.01 -8.11
C THR A 26 28.62 42.32 -9.43
N ARG A 27 28.14 41.07 -9.34
CA ARG A 27 27.73 40.27 -10.51
C ARG A 27 26.26 40.44 -10.91
N LEU A 28 25.36 40.69 -9.95
CA LEU A 28 23.91 40.66 -10.18
C LEU A 28 23.30 42.05 -10.39
N LEU A 29 23.78 43.08 -9.67
CA LEU A 29 23.21 44.43 -9.77
C LEU A 29 23.28 45.06 -11.17
N PRO A 30 24.33 44.84 -12.00
CA PRO A 30 24.39 45.39 -13.35
C PRO A 30 23.23 44.94 -14.27
N ASP A 31 22.68 43.75 -14.03
CA ASP A 31 21.63 43.14 -14.86
C ASP A 31 20.20 43.63 -14.51
N ILE A 32 20.05 44.39 -13.43
CA ILE A 32 18.75 44.91 -12.97
C ILE A 32 18.50 46.29 -13.57
N GLN A 33 17.34 46.49 -14.21
CA GLN A 33 17.05 47.72 -14.95
C GLN A 33 16.53 48.88 -14.08
N THR A 34 15.80 48.60 -12.99
CA THR A 34 15.22 49.67 -12.16
C THR A 34 16.04 49.92 -10.89
N GLU A 35 16.17 51.20 -10.53
CA GLU A 35 16.91 51.61 -9.33
C GLU A 35 16.25 51.14 -8.02
N LEU A 36 14.92 51.00 -8.02
CA LEU A 36 14.17 50.47 -6.88
C LEU A 36 14.43 48.97 -6.67
N ASP A 37 14.50 48.18 -7.75
CA ASP A 37 14.78 46.75 -7.66
C ASP A 37 16.24 46.50 -7.29
N ARG A 38 17.18 47.33 -7.78
CA ARG A 38 18.59 47.29 -7.33
C ARG A 38 18.73 47.49 -5.83
N LYS A 39 18.08 48.53 -5.29
CA LYS A 39 18.09 48.80 -3.84
C LYS A 39 17.44 47.68 -3.04
N ARG A 40 16.37 47.06 -3.56
CA ARG A 40 15.67 45.94 -2.90
C ARG A 40 16.51 44.67 -2.88
N VAL A 41 17.10 44.28 -4.02
CA VAL A 41 17.97 43.10 -4.13
C VAL A 41 19.22 43.28 -3.28
N ARG A 42 19.84 44.46 -3.29
CA ARG A 42 21.00 44.75 -2.43
C ARG A 42 20.65 44.54 -0.95
N ARG A 43 19.56 45.14 -0.47
CA ARG A 43 19.09 44.96 0.91
C ARG A 43 18.86 43.50 1.28
N GLN A 44 18.32 42.69 0.37
CA GLN A 44 18.11 41.26 0.61
C GLN A 44 19.40 40.46 0.66
N ILE A 45 20.39 40.79 -0.18
CA ILE A 45 21.71 40.15 -0.13
C ILE A 45 22.45 40.57 1.16
N ASP A 46 22.34 41.82 1.58
CA ASP A 46 22.88 42.32 2.86
C ASP A 46 22.24 41.58 4.05
N GLU A 47 20.91 41.40 4.06
CA GLU A 47 20.21 40.64 5.10
C GLU A 47 20.66 39.16 5.14
N LEU A 48 20.96 38.54 4.00
CA LEU A 48 21.53 37.19 3.93
C LEU A 48 22.97 37.12 4.44
N ALA A 49 23.79 38.13 4.09
CA ALA A 49 25.16 38.25 4.58
C ALA A 49 25.19 38.44 6.10
N ASP A 50 24.31 39.27 6.65
CA ASP A 50 24.14 39.48 8.09
C ASP A 50 23.75 38.17 8.80
N THR A 51 22.84 37.39 8.19
CA THR A 51 22.40 36.12 8.77
C THR A 51 23.53 35.07 8.75
N ALA A 52 24.29 34.97 7.66
CA ALA A 52 25.49 34.13 7.58
C ALA A 52 26.57 34.56 8.58
N SER A 53 26.74 35.87 8.76
CA SER A 53 27.68 36.46 9.72
C SER A 53 27.33 36.11 11.16
N GLN A 54 26.05 36.20 11.52
CA GLN A 54 25.58 35.82 12.85
C GLN A 54 25.83 34.33 13.12
N SER A 55 25.58 33.47 12.13
CA SER A 55 25.82 32.02 12.24
C SER A 55 27.31 31.70 12.51
N LEU A 56 28.23 32.27 11.72
CA LEU A 56 29.65 32.03 11.90
C LEU A 56 30.22 32.70 13.16
N SER A 57 29.73 33.90 13.53
CA SER A 57 30.13 34.59 14.76
C SER A 57 29.78 33.77 16.00
N ARG A 58 28.58 33.16 16.02
CA ARG A 58 28.15 32.26 17.10
C ARG A 58 29.00 30.98 17.13
N PHE A 59 29.31 30.37 15.98
CA PHE A 59 30.19 29.21 15.89
C PHE A 59 31.60 29.48 16.46
N LEU A 60 32.19 30.61 16.10
CA LEU A 60 33.55 30.99 16.50
C LEU A 60 33.66 31.41 17.97
N SER A 61 32.57 31.96 18.53
CA SER A 61 32.51 32.35 19.95
C SER A 61 32.74 31.18 20.91
N ASN A 62 32.54 29.94 20.45
CA ASN A 62 32.65 28.70 21.23
C ASN A 62 33.98 27.93 21.02
N LYS A 63 34.98 28.54 20.37
CA LYS A 63 36.22 27.85 19.95
C LYS A 63 37.49 28.32 20.67
N ASP A 64 37.38 29.16 21.70
CA ASP A 64 38.51 29.73 22.48
C ASP A 64 39.66 30.27 21.59
N LEU A 65 39.31 30.87 20.45
CA LEU A 65 40.28 31.40 19.50
C LEU A 65 40.79 32.77 19.97
N SER A 66 42.11 32.98 19.89
CA SER A 66 42.68 34.32 20.08
C SER A 66 42.27 35.23 18.91
N GLU A 67 42.18 36.55 19.16
CA GLU A 67 41.86 37.53 18.12
C GLU A 67 42.82 37.44 16.92
N ALA A 68 44.12 37.22 17.19
CA ALA A 68 45.12 37.06 16.14
C ALA A 68 44.92 35.77 15.32
N THR A 69 44.48 34.69 15.96
CA THR A 69 44.17 33.42 15.28
C THR A 69 42.93 33.56 14.42
N LEU A 70 41.86 34.18 14.93
CA LEU A 70 40.64 34.42 14.17
C LEU A 70 40.89 35.31 12.95
N ARG A 71 41.61 36.42 13.13
CA ARG A 71 41.96 37.31 12.01
C ARG A 71 42.75 36.54 10.94
N GLY A 72 43.74 35.76 11.35
CA GLY A 72 44.50 34.92 10.42
C GLY A 72 43.66 33.81 9.76
N PHE A 73 42.59 33.33 10.39
CA PHE A 73 41.63 32.41 9.78
C PHE A 73 40.87 33.12 8.66
N LEU A 74 40.18 34.22 8.99
CA LEU A 74 39.38 34.97 8.03
C LEU A 74 40.23 35.47 6.85
N ASP A 75 41.43 35.99 7.11
CA ASP A 75 42.38 36.42 6.08
C ASP A 75 42.83 35.26 5.17
N GLY A 76 43.05 34.08 5.75
CA GLY A 76 43.39 32.88 4.99
C GLY A 76 42.24 32.35 4.13
N LEU A 77 40.98 32.64 4.50
CA LEU A 77 39.80 32.19 3.76
C LEU A 77 39.47 33.10 2.57
N LYS A 78 39.85 34.39 2.60
CA LYS A 78 39.52 35.35 1.52
C LYS A 78 39.96 34.86 0.13
N PRO A 79 41.21 34.41 -0.11
CA PRO A 79 41.63 33.92 -1.43
C PRO A 79 40.84 32.69 -1.88
N LEU A 80 40.40 31.84 -0.95
CA LEU A 80 39.61 30.65 -1.25
C LEU A 80 38.18 31.03 -1.66
N THR A 81 37.61 32.06 -1.02
CA THR A 81 36.28 32.57 -1.40
C THR A 81 36.30 33.32 -2.74
N GLU A 82 37.42 33.94 -3.12
CA GLU A 82 37.60 34.56 -4.43
C GLU A 82 37.73 33.53 -5.57
N ALA A 83 38.23 32.34 -5.24
CA ALA A 83 38.38 31.22 -6.18
C ALA A 83 37.07 30.45 -6.46
N TYR A 84 35.94 30.83 -5.86
CA TYR A 84 34.66 30.19 -6.14
C TYR A 84 34.24 30.40 -7.60
N ASP A 85 34.04 29.28 -8.31
CA ASP A 85 33.41 29.26 -9.61
C ASP A 85 31.88 29.38 -9.45
N TRP A 86 31.32 30.43 -10.08
CA TRP A 86 29.88 30.71 -10.07
C TRP A 86 29.05 29.53 -10.57
N GLU A 87 29.46 28.89 -11.66
CA GLU A 87 28.68 27.78 -12.25
C GLU A 87 28.61 26.59 -11.30
N ARG A 88 29.66 26.39 -10.51
CA ARG A 88 29.76 25.32 -9.52
C ARG A 88 29.00 25.62 -8.24
N ILE A 89 29.19 26.81 -7.65
CA ILE A 89 28.49 27.18 -6.41
C ILE A 89 26.98 27.34 -6.61
N ALA A 90 26.54 27.67 -7.82
CA ALA A 90 25.13 27.75 -8.18
C ALA A 90 24.53 26.41 -8.67
N ASN A 91 25.33 25.35 -8.81
CA ASN A 91 24.87 24.03 -9.26
C ASN A 91 24.31 23.23 -8.08
N PRO A 92 23.00 22.92 -8.06
CA PRO A 92 22.39 22.16 -6.96
C PRO A 92 22.84 20.70 -6.89
N ASN A 93 23.54 20.19 -7.91
CA ASN A 93 24.12 18.84 -7.92
C ASN A 93 25.53 18.79 -7.34
N GLU A 94 26.17 19.95 -7.08
CA GLU A 94 27.43 20.01 -6.35
C GLU A 94 27.16 20.19 -4.86
N THR A 95 27.89 19.44 -4.05
CA THR A 95 27.81 19.49 -2.60
C THR A 95 28.91 20.39 -2.06
N HIS A 96 28.59 21.21 -1.04
CA HIS A 96 29.56 22.11 -0.41
C HIS A 96 30.81 21.40 0.13
N GLU A 97 30.69 20.13 0.51
CA GLU A 97 31.80 19.29 0.95
C GLU A 97 32.81 19.04 -0.18
N VAL A 98 32.33 18.78 -1.40
CA VAL A 98 33.19 18.54 -2.59
C VAL A 98 33.88 19.83 -3.00
N VAL A 99 33.13 20.93 -3.09
CA VAL A 99 33.69 22.24 -3.46
C VAL A 99 34.70 22.72 -2.41
N ALA A 100 34.39 22.56 -1.12
CA ALA A 100 35.29 22.93 -0.05
C ALA A 100 36.54 22.04 -0.02
N ALA A 101 36.39 20.72 -0.20
CA ALA A 101 37.51 19.78 -0.19
C ALA A 101 38.50 20.05 -1.33
N GLU A 102 38.01 20.29 -2.54
CA GLU A 102 38.84 20.55 -3.73
C GLU A 102 39.61 21.88 -3.61
N LEU A 103 38.94 22.93 -3.14
CA LEU A 103 39.58 24.22 -2.89
C LEU A 103 40.60 24.14 -1.75
N LEU A 104 40.36 23.29 -0.75
CA LEU A 104 41.31 23.05 0.35
C LEU A 104 42.45 22.09 -0.01
N GLU A 105 42.32 21.28 -1.06
CA GLU A 105 43.35 20.33 -1.49
C GLU A 105 44.60 21.06 -2.01
N HIS A 106 44.40 22.24 -2.59
CA HIS A 106 45.44 23.10 -3.15
C HIS A 106 45.79 24.30 -2.25
N ALA A 107 45.16 24.42 -1.08
CA ALA A 107 45.31 25.55 -0.18
C ALA A 107 46.31 25.28 0.96
N HIS A 108 47.17 26.26 1.25
CA HIS A 108 47.99 26.24 2.45
C HIS A 108 47.15 26.63 3.67
N ILE A 109 47.11 25.73 4.67
CA ILE A 109 46.50 26.05 5.97
C ILE A 109 47.31 27.19 6.61
N PRO A 110 46.66 28.25 7.15
CA PRO A 110 47.37 29.39 7.73
C PRO A 110 48.33 28.96 8.83
N PRO A 111 49.56 29.53 8.90
CA PRO A 111 50.54 29.21 9.94
C PRO A 111 50.00 29.39 11.37
N CYS A 112 49.06 30.32 11.56
CA CYS A 112 48.39 30.55 12.84
C CYS A 112 47.43 29.42 13.24
N ALA A 113 46.87 28.67 12.29
CA ALA A 113 46.03 27.50 12.54
C ALA A 113 46.87 26.27 12.90
N ILE A 114 48.04 26.12 12.26
CA ILE A 114 49.00 25.05 12.52
C ILE A 114 49.65 25.25 13.89
N ALA A 115 50.17 26.46 14.17
CA ALA A 115 50.81 26.79 15.43
C ALA A 115 49.89 26.60 16.66
N SER A 116 48.60 26.85 16.48
CA SER A 116 47.58 26.72 17.53
C SER A 116 46.83 25.38 17.52
N ARG A 117 47.22 24.40 16.67
CA ARG A 117 46.56 23.09 16.51
C ARG A 117 45.07 23.15 16.17
N HIS A 118 44.65 24.15 15.40
CA HIS A 118 43.26 24.37 14.98
C HIS A 118 43.02 24.10 13.48
N GLU A 119 43.85 23.29 12.84
CA GLU A 119 43.76 22.94 11.40
C GLU A 119 42.38 22.41 10.99
N ASN A 120 41.81 21.50 11.77
CA ASN A 120 40.47 20.97 11.52
C ASN A 120 39.38 22.02 11.77
N THR A 121 39.59 22.94 12.73
CA THR A 121 38.66 24.04 12.97
C THR A 121 38.67 24.99 11.78
N TYR A 122 39.83 25.27 11.19
CA TYR A 122 39.94 26.07 9.97
C TYR A 122 39.22 25.44 8.77
N ARG A 123 39.40 24.13 8.55
CA ARG A 123 38.68 23.38 7.50
C ARG A 123 37.16 23.39 7.69
N LEU A 124 36.69 23.22 8.93
CA LEU A 124 35.27 23.32 9.27
C LEU A 124 34.71 24.72 9.07
N VAL A 125 35.45 25.77 9.49
CA VAL A 125 35.06 27.16 9.24
C VAL A 125 34.90 27.41 7.74
N PHE A 126 35.82 26.91 6.91
CA PHE A 126 35.68 27.03 5.47
C PHE A 126 34.46 26.29 4.94
N GLY A 127 34.24 25.04 5.37
CA GLY A 127 33.05 24.27 4.99
C GLY A 127 31.74 24.99 5.32
N VAL A 128 31.65 25.65 6.49
CA VAL A 128 30.49 26.47 6.89
C VAL A 128 30.34 27.70 5.98
N VAL A 129 31.44 28.37 5.63
CA VAL A 129 31.42 29.51 4.68
C VAL A 129 30.97 29.05 3.29
N THR A 130 31.50 27.93 2.78
CA THR A 130 31.12 27.34 1.49
C THR A 130 29.65 26.93 1.50
N GLN A 131 29.17 26.33 2.59
CA GLN A 131 27.76 25.96 2.76
C GLN A 131 26.84 27.18 2.69
N ALA A 132 27.19 28.26 3.38
CA ALA A 132 26.42 29.49 3.37
C ALA A 132 26.34 30.09 1.96
N VAL A 133 27.47 30.15 1.26
CA VAL A 133 27.56 30.65 -0.13
C VAL A 133 26.77 29.78 -1.10
N MET A 134 26.94 28.45 -1.07
CA MET A 134 26.28 27.51 -1.98
C MET A 134 24.79 27.31 -1.72
N ARG A 135 24.26 27.79 -0.58
CA ARG A 135 22.82 27.88 -0.36
C ARG A 135 22.19 29.13 -0.96
N VAL A 136 22.97 30.20 -1.06
CA VAL A 136 22.53 31.50 -1.58
C VAL A 136 22.70 31.55 -3.10
N ALA A 137 23.80 31.01 -3.63
CA ALA A 137 24.15 31.09 -5.04
C ALA A 137 23.09 30.51 -6.02
N PRO A 138 22.49 29.32 -5.80
CA PRO A 138 21.48 28.78 -6.71
C PRO A 138 20.22 29.64 -6.78
N VAL A 139 19.77 30.17 -5.64
CA VAL A 139 18.59 31.05 -5.55
C VAL A 139 18.81 32.34 -6.34
N LEU A 140 20.00 32.93 -6.20
CA LEU A 140 20.37 34.14 -6.92
C LEU A 140 20.60 33.89 -8.42
N ALA A 141 21.07 32.70 -8.81
CA ALA A 141 21.15 32.29 -10.21
C ALA A 141 19.78 32.18 -10.87
N ASP A 142 18.77 31.69 -10.14
CA ASP A 142 17.40 31.61 -10.63
C ASP A 142 16.77 33.01 -10.79
N TRP A 143 17.06 33.96 -9.89
CA TRP A 143 16.60 35.36 -10.05
C TRP A 143 17.06 35.99 -11.37
N LYS A 144 18.30 35.71 -11.77
CA LYS A 144 18.87 36.15 -13.06
C LYS A 144 18.17 35.48 -14.25
N ARG A 145 17.77 34.20 -14.14
CA ARG A 145 17.03 33.47 -15.19
C ARG A 145 15.62 34.00 -15.43
N TYR A 146 14.94 34.48 -14.39
CA TYR A 146 13.57 34.97 -14.48
C TYR A 146 13.46 36.48 -14.74
N SER A 147 14.55 37.10 -15.24
CA SER A 147 14.61 38.54 -15.53
C SER A 147 14.02 39.37 -14.41
N PHE A 148 14.24 38.95 -13.15
CA PHE A 148 13.91 39.80 -12.03
C PHE A 148 12.38 40.11 -11.92
N SER A 149 11.51 39.20 -12.39
CA SER A 149 10.04 39.41 -12.42
C SER A 149 9.34 39.25 -11.06
N ARG A 150 8.38 40.14 -10.80
CA ARG A 150 7.68 40.47 -9.53
C ARG A 150 7.26 39.29 -8.61
N THR A 151 8.18 38.76 -7.81
CA THR A 151 7.92 38.26 -6.44
C THR A 151 9.24 38.05 -5.70
N TYR A 152 9.85 39.14 -5.24
CA TYR A 152 11.08 39.10 -4.45
C TYR A 152 10.78 38.99 -2.97
N GLU A 153 10.34 37.82 -2.55
CA GLU A 153 10.52 37.44 -1.16
C GLU A 153 11.70 36.48 -1.12
N VAL A 154 12.76 36.85 -0.40
CA VAL A 154 13.71 35.86 0.12
C VAL A 154 12.85 34.77 0.77
N PRO A 155 12.98 33.49 0.39
CA PRO A 155 12.19 32.45 1.01
C PRO A 155 12.36 32.58 2.51
N ARG A 156 11.28 32.79 3.29
CA ARG A 156 11.33 32.76 4.76
C ARG A 156 12.05 31.50 5.27
N GLN A 157 12.05 30.44 4.48
CA GLN A 157 12.78 29.20 4.67
C GLN A 157 14.31 29.36 4.65
N LEU A 158 14.90 30.32 3.93
CA LEU A 158 16.34 30.57 3.91
C LEU A 158 16.79 31.23 5.22
N ASN A 159 16.09 32.27 5.67
CA ASN A 159 16.37 32.91 6.96
C ASN A 159 16.07 31.96 8.13
N ALA A 160 14.93 31.26 8.13
CA ALA A 160 14.62 30.27 9.16
C ALA A 160 15.60 29.10 9.20
N ARG A 161 16.17 28.69 8.05
CA ARG A 161 17.20 27.64 7.99
C ARG A 161 18.58 28.14 8.42
N LEU A 162 18.94 29.38 8.12
CA LEU A 162 20.18 29.99 8.62
C LEU A 162 20.10 30.30 10.12
N GLU A 163 18.93 30.70 10.61
CA GLU A 163 18.61 30.85 12.05
C GLU A 163 18.65 29.50 12.76
N GLN A 164 18.09 28.43 12.19
CA GLN A 164 18.25 27.06 12.70
C GLN A 164 19.72 26.63 12.77
N ILE A 165 20.54 26.95 11.76
CA ILE A 165 21.99 26.69 11.82
C ILE A 165 22.66 27.50 12.94
N ALA A 166 22.18 28.71 13.22
CA ALA A 166 22.71 29.54 14.30
C ALA A 166 22.29 29.03 15.70
N GLU A 167 21.10 28.43 15.85
CA GLU A 167 20.65 27.73 17.07
C GLU A 167 21.39 26.38 17.28
N GLN A 168 21.73 25.66 16.20
CA GLN A 168 22.53 24.42 16.20
C GLN A 168 23.91 24.58 16.85
N TYR A 169 24.50 25.79 16.79
CA TYR A 169 25.84 26.04 17.36
C TYR A 169 25.83 26.63 18.77
N GLU A 170 24.68 27.06 19.29
CA GLU A 170 24.50 27.61 20.64
C GLU A 170 24.40 26.50 21.70
N THR A 171 23.77 25.37 21.36
CA THR A 171 23.73 24.13 22.17
C THR A 171 25.10 23.47 22.30
N LEU A 172 26.03 23.75 21.38
CA LEU A 172 27.42 23.30 21.43
C LEU A 172 28.31 24.12 22.39
N GLY A 173 27.82 25.26 22.91
CA GLY A 173 28.61 26.22 23.69
C GLY A 173 28.29 26.33 25.19
N THR A 174 27.21 25.71 25.70
CA THR A 174 26.69 26.02 27.05
C THR A 174 26.86 24.93 28.12
N GLY A 175 27.51 23.80 27.84
CA GLY A 175 27.64 22.68 28.80
C GLY A 175 29.07 22.40 29.29
N ARG A 176 29.35 22.65 30.58
CA ARG A 176 30.51 22.09 31.29
C ARG A 176 30.40 20.55 31.37
N ILE A 177 31.21 19.86 30.55
CA ILE A 177 31.76 18.49 30.70
C ILE A 177 30.80 17.37 31.18
N ASP A 178 30.14 16.76 30.20
CA ASP A 178 29.98 15.30 30.00
C ASP A 178 30.29 14.97 28.50
N SER A 179 31.57 15.16 28.13
CA SER A 179 32.05 16.12 27.11
C SER A 179 32.23 15.71 25.63
N VAL A 180 31.86 14.51 25.16
CA VAL A 180 32.07 14.13 23.74
C VAL A 180 30.88 13.38 23.15
N ASP A 181 30.26 12.50 23.93
CA ASP A 181 29.11 11.71 23.48
C ASP A 181 27.88 12.57 23.18
N GLU A 182 27.60 13.58 24.02
CA GLU A 182 26.48 14.49 23.86
C GLU A 182 26.70 15.44 22.69
N ARG A 183 27.95 15.89 22.50
CA ARG A 183 28.35 16.72 21.35
C ARG A 183 28.09 15.99 20.04
N PHE A 184 28.54 14.73 19.95
CA PHE A 184 28.33 13.90 18.78
C PHE A 184 26.85 13.57 18.57
N GLU A 185 26.09 13.34 19.66
CA GLU A 185 24.64 13.09 19.58
C GLU A 185 23.89 14.26 18.93
N LEU A 186 24.18 15.49 19.35
CA LEU A 186 23.57 16.70 18.78
C LEU A 186 23.90 16.83 17.29
N THR A 187 25.19 16.75 16.93
CA THR A 187 25.61 16.83 15.52
C THR A 187 25.03 15.71 14.66
N TYR A 188 24.87 14.51 15.23
CA TYR A 188 24.25 13.37 14.55
C TYR A 188 22.76 13.63 14.28
N ARG A 189 22.00 14.10 15.29
CA ARG A 189 20.58 14.46 15.13
C ARG A 189 20.39 15.56 14.09
N ASP A 190 21.22 16.60 14.15
CA ASP A 190 21.18 17.70 13.20
C ASP A 190 21.48 17.23 11.78
N TYR A 191 22.47 16.36 11.60
CA TYR A 191 22.75 15.75 10.30
C TYR A 191 21.53 15.00 9.76
N LEU A 192 20.87 14.19 10.61
CA LEU A 192 19.66 13.47 10.20
C LEU A 192 18.54 14.43 9.78
N MET A 193 18.35 15.52 10.53
CA MET A 193 17.37 16.56 10.19
C MET A 193 17.73 17.28 8.90
N GLN A 194 18.98 17.70 8.70
CA GLN A 194 19.40 18.39 7.49
C GLN A 194 19.29 17.51 6.25
N ARG A 195 19.66 16.23 6.37
CA ARG A 195 19.70 15.31 5.23
C ARG A 195 18.36 14.70 4.88
N PHE A 196 17.52 14.39 5.86
CA PHE A 196 16.30 13.61 5.65
C PHE A 196 15.02 14.42 5.84
N LEU A 197 15.04 15.70 6.27
CA LEU A 197 13.82 16.51 6.42
C LEU A 197 13.18 16.86 5.07
N GLY A 198 14.00 17.18 4.07
CA GLY A 198 13.55 17.18 2.68
C GLY A 198 13.38 15.74 2.26
N VAL A 199 12.14 15.25 2.19
CA VAL A 199 11.92 13.94 1.59
C VAL A 199 11.61 14.09 0.13
N GLU A 200 12.51 13.47 -0.60
CA GLU A 200 12.34 13.01 -1.95
C GLU A 200 11.29 11.89 -1.96
N ALA A 201 10.00 12.23 -1.81
CA ALA A 201 8.97 11.20 -1.74
C ALA A 201 9.02 10.34 -3.01
N GLY A 202 8.94 9.02 -2.89
CA GLY A 202 9.39 8.08 -3.92
C GLY A 202 8.93 8.39 -5.35
N THR A 203 7.70 8.89 -5.54
CA THR A 203 7.14 9.37 -6.83
C THR A 203 7.32 10.87 -7.09
N VAL A 204 7.44 11.70 -6.04
CA VAL A 204 7.79 13.12 -6.14
C VAL A 204 9.23 13.30 -6.65
N ARG A 205 10.16 12.44 -6.21
CA ARG A 205 11.55 12.35 -6.70
C ARG A 205 11.59 12.08 -8.21
N MET A 206 10.69 11.23 -8.70
CA MET A 206 10.65 10.81 -10.11
C MET A 206 10.21 11.94 -11.06
N ALA A 207 9.57 13.00 -10.55
CA ALA A 207 8.75 13.86 -11.41
C ALA A 207 8.88 15.38 -11.25
N THR A 208 9.30 15.94 -10.11
CA THR A 208 9.21 17.40 -9.91
C THR A 208 10.49 18.18 -9.57
N ASN A 209 11.67 17.57 -9.26
CA ASN A 209 12.84 18.32 -8.72
C ASN A 209 12.50 19.14 -7.44
N LEU A 210 11.36 18.87 -6.83
CA LEU A 210 10.86 19.62 -5.68
C LEU A 210 11.21 18.82 -4.42
N ASN A 211 12.12 19.36 -3.61
CA ASN A 211 12.32 18.88 -2.25
C ASN A 211 11.08 19.25 -1.43
N VAL A 212 10.22 18.27 -1.24
CA VAL A 212 9.02 18.40 -0.41
C VAL A 212 9.37 18.04 1.02
N ASP A 213 8.82 18.76 1.99
CA ASP A 213 8.95 18.38 3.39
C ASP A 213 8.16 17.09 3.64
N LEU A 214 8.84 16.03 4.14
CA LEU A 214 8.17 14.77 4.47
C LEU A 214 6.98 15.00 5.39
N LYS A 215 7.13 15.92 6.36
CA LYS A 215 6.11 16.17 7.37
C LYS A 215 4.84 16.75 6.76
N THR A 216 4.98 17.49 5.66
CA THR A 216 3.83 18.03 4.92
C THR A 216 3.15 16.94 4.09
N LEU A 217 3.92 16.00 3.51
CA LEU A 217 3.36 14.96 2.64
C LEU A 217 2.83 13.74 3.41
N PHE A 218 3.45 13.42 4.54
CA PHE A 218 3.27 12.17 5.25
C PHE A 218 1.83 12.01 5.75
N VAL A 219 1.30 10.80 5.61
CA VAL A 219 0.03 10.37 6.19
C VAL A 219 0.30 9.12 7.02
N MET A 220 -0.14 9.15 8.28
CA MET A 220 0.15 8.10 9.25
C MET A 220 -0.47 6.76 8.83
N PRO A 221 0.33 5.68 8.62
CA PRO A 221 -0.22 4.38 8.30
C PRO A 221 -1.00 3.78 9.46
N ARG A 222 -2.03 2.99 9.13
CA ARG A 222 -2.76 2.16 10.07
C ARG A 222 -2.19 0.75 10.06
N VAL A 223 -2.24 0.10 11.20
CA VAL A 223 -1.72 -1.26 11.37
C VAL A 223 -2.66 -2.09 12.23
N ARG A 224 -2.64 -3.39 11.98
CA ARG A 224 -3.40 -4.39 12.74
C ARG A 224 -2.43 -5.40 13.35
N LEU A 225 -2.66 -5.80 14.59
CA LEU A 225 -1.86 -6.86 15.22
C LEU A 225 -2.07 -8.19 14.48
N ARG A 226 -0.99 -8.80 14.00
CA ARG A 226 -1.05 -10.07 13.27
C ARG A 226 -1.34 -11.21 14.25
N LYS A 227 -2.53 -11.80 14.14
CA LYS A 227 -2.89 -13.03 14.87
C LYS A 227 -2.32 -14.22 14.10
N VAL A 228 -1.32 -14.88 14.66
CA VAL A 228 -0.67 -16.00 13.97
C VAL A 228 -1.62 -17.20 13.89
N SER A 229 -2.21 -17.41 12.72
CA SER A 229 -2.95 -18.63 12.37
C SER A 229 -1.98 -19.73 11.94
N ALA A 230 -2.27 -20.98 12.32
CA ALA A 230 -1.43 -22.16 12.05
C ALA A 230 -1.25 -22.50 10.55
N GLY A 231 -1.87 -21.76 9.63
CA GLY A 231 -1.78 -21.95 8.18
C GLY A 231 -0.76 -21.05 7.46
N ASP A 232 -0.15 -20.07 8.12
CA ASP A 232 0.83 -19.15 7.48
C ASP A 232 2.21 -19.81 7.26
N GLY A 233 2.43 -21.01 7.80
CA GLY A 233 3.68 -21.77 7.65
C GLY A 233 3.93 -22.31 6.24
N GLU A 234 2.88 -22.58 5.45
CA GLU A 234 3.01 -23.12 4.09
C GLU A 234 3.55 -22.09 3.07
N LEU A 235 3.45 -20.79 3.37
CA LEU A 235 3.97 -19.71 2.50
C LEU A 235 5.51 -19.65 2.48
N SER A 236 6.17 -20.23 3.49
CA SER A 236 7.62 -20.15 3.67
C SER A 236 8.38 -21.39 3.19
N GLU A 237 7.74 -22.56 3.08
CA GLU A 237 8.42 -23.82 2.74
C GLU A 237 8.82 -23.92 1.26
N ARG A 238 8.31 -23.04 0.40
CA ARG A 238 8.66 -22.99 -1.04
C ARG A 238 9.69 -21.90 -1.39
N ALA A 239 10.22 -21.16 -0.41
CA ALA A 239 11.20 -20.09 -0.60
C ALA A 239 12.63 -20.59 -0.87
N GLY A 240 12.76 -21.67 -1.65
CA GLY A 240 14.03 -22.25 -2.08
C GLY A 240 14.45 -21.86 -3.50
N ASP A 241 13.80 -20.86 -4.10
CA ASP A 241 14.18 -20.31 -5.40
C ASP A 241 14.31 -18.78 -5.26
N ASP A 242 15.50 -18.25 -5.58
CA ASP A 242 16.01 -16.92 -5.20
C ASP A 242 15.25 -15.70 -5.77
N LEU A 243 14.10 -15.86 -6.42
CA LEU A 243 13.35 -14.75 -7.07
C LEU A 243 11.84 -14.82 -6.78
N LEU A 244 11.24 -13.66 -6.53
CA LEU A 244 9.82 -13.54 -6.21
C LEU A 244 8.91 -13.94 -7.39
N MET A 245 7.96 -14.86 -7.15
CA MET A 245 6.97 -15.31 -8.14
C MET A 245 5.70 -14.44 -8.16
N LEU A 246 5.05 -14.35 -9.33
CA LEU A 246 3.80 -13.62 -9.52
C LEU A 246 2.65 -14.20 -8.71
N SER A 247 2.59 -15.53 -8.56
CA SER A 247 1.56 -16.21 -7.76
C SER A 247 1.54 -15.71 -6.32
N ASP A 248 2.72 -15.46 -5.74
CA ASP A 248 2.86 -15.04 -4.35
C ASP A 248 2.44 -13.60 -4.17
N VAL A 249 2.84 -12.72 -5.10
CA VAL A 249 2.41 -11.32 -5.13
C VAL A 249 0.89 -11.22 -5.30
N LYS A 250 0.32 -11.95 -6.25
CA LYS A 250 -1.14 -11.92 -6.52
C LYS A 250 -1.96 -12.50 -5.37
N ARG A 251 -1.48 -13.55 -4.70
CA ARG A 251 -2.13 -14.10 -3.51
C ARG A 251 -2.22 -13.06 -2.38
N GLN A 252 -1.22 -12.21 -2.19
CA GLN A 252 -1.25 -11.13 -1.20
C GLN A 252 -2.26 -10.04 -1.54
N PHE A 253 -2.41 -9.68 -2.81
CA PHE A 253 -3.46 -8.76 -3.25
C PHE A 253 -4.85 -9.39 -3.08
N ALA A 254 -5.01 -10.66 -3.49
CA ALA A 254 -6.28 -11.38 -3.41
C ALA A 254 -6.76 -11.56 -1.96
N GLN A 255 -5.89 -11.96 -1.03
CA GLN A 255 -6.24 -12.12 0.40
C GLN A 255 -6.76 -10.82 1.04
N ARG A 256 -6.34 -9.64 0.55
CA ARG A 256 -6.89 -8.35 1.01
C ARG A 256 -8.23 -7.99 0.39
N VAL A 257 -8.48 -8.42 -0.85
CA VAL A 257 -9.75 -8.21 -1.54
C VAL A 257 -10.83 -9.18 -1.02
N HIS A 258 -10.46 -10.41 -0.65
CA HIS A 258 -11.35 -11.45 -0.14
C HIS A 258 -11.56 -11.39 1.39
N GLY A 259 -10.71 -10.64 2.11
CA GLY A 259 -10.85 -10.49 3.57
C GLY A 259 -12.05 -9.65 3.98
N HIS A 260 -12.44 -8.65 3.18
CA HIS A 260 -13.54 -7.73 3.48
C HIS A 260 -14.28 -7.43 2.17
N GLY A 261 -15.44 -8.07 1.96
CA GLY A 261 -16.40 -7.59 0.94
C GLY A 261 -16.61 -6.10 1.11
N ILE A 262 -16.75 -5.35 0.00
CA ILE A 262 -16.84 -3.88 -0.03
C ILE A 262 -17.61 -3.39 1.20
N PRO A 263 -16.94 -2.89 2.25
CA PRO A 263 -17.65 -2.28 3.32
C PRO A 263 -18.12 -0.95 2.75
N GLN A 264 -19.40 -0.86 2.39
CA GLN A 264 -20.10 0.39 2.64
C GLN A 264 -19.94 0.62 4.14
N ASP A 265 -19.08 1.56 4.50
CA ASP A 265 -18.79 1.95 5.86
C ASP A 265 -18.33 0.79 6.76
N ALA A 266 -17.07 0.38 6.60
CA ALA A 266 -16.39 -0.32 7.69
C ALA A 266 -16.36 0.65 8.87
N SER A 267 -17.25 0.43 9.84
CA SER A 267 -17.25 1.11 11.13
C SER A 267 -15.82 1.25 11.62
N GLU A 268 -15.40 2.48 11.91
CA GLU A 268 -14.05 2.83 12.37
C GLU A 268 -13.63 2.10 13.68
N ASP A 269 -14.56 1.37 14.31
CA ASP A 269 -14.46 0.72 15.62
C ASP A 269 -14.03 -0.77 15.60
N SER A 270 -13.17 -1.18 14.67
CA SER A 270 -12.42 -2.44 14.88
C SER A 270 -11.37 -2.20 15.98
N LYS A 271 -11.64 -2.63 17.22
CA LYS A 271 -10.73 -2.53 18.40
C LYS A 271 -9.29 -3.02 18.17
N ASP A 272 -9.02 -3.75 17.08
CA ASP A 272 -7.72 -4.34 16.74
C ASP A 272 -6.86 -3.49 15.76
N VAL A 273 -7.34 -2.34 15.28
CA VAL A 273 -6.60 -1.46 14.35
C VAL A 273 -6.14 -0.18 15.07
N GLN A 274 -4.87 0.15 14.95
CA GLN A 274 -4.24 1.34 15.56
C GLN A 274 -3.30 2.03 14.56
N THR A 275 -2.73 3.17 14.91
CA THR A 275 -1.69 3.80 14.08
C THR A 275 -0.36 3.05 14.19
N ALA A 276 0.46 3.09 13.13
CA ALA A 276 1.80 2.52 13.16
C ALA A 276 2.66 3.12 14.29
N TRP A 277 2.43 4.40 14.60
CA TRP A 277 3.10 5.10 15.69
C TRP A 277 2.72 4.58 17.08
N GLU A 278 1.42 4.41 17.35
CA GLU A 278 0.96 3.82 18.62
C GLU A 278 1.50 2.38 18.80
N ALA A 279 1.48 1.58 17.73
CA ALA A 279 2.06 0.24 17.76
C ALA A 279 3.57 0.26 18.09
N ALA A 280 4.32 1.16 17.44
CA ALA A 280 5.74 1.36 17.72
C ALA A 280 5.99 1.89 19.14
N GLN A 281 5.06 2.67 19.72
CA GLN A 281 5.14 3.16 21.09
C GLN A 281 4.80 2.09 22.13
N GLN A 282 3.85 1.19 21.87
CA GLN A 282 3.45 0.14 22.82
C GLN A 282 4.44 -1.03 22.87
N ALA A 283 4.98 -1.41 21.72
CA ALA A 283 5.90 -2.53 21.61
C ALA A 283 7.37 -2.07 21.67
N SER A 284 8.15 -2.64 22.59
CA SER A 284 9.61 -2.43 22.60
C SER A 284 10.31 -3.04 21.38
N ARG A 285 9.65 -4.01 20.74
CA ARG A 285 10.11 -4.76 19.57
C ARG A 285 8.93 -4.95 18.64
N ALA A 286 8.94 -4.27 17.51
CA ALA A 286 7.83 -4.27 16.55
C ALA A 286 8.32 -4.65 15.15
N VAL A 287 7.48 -5.36 14.40
CA VAL A 287 7.66 -5.64 12.98
C VAL A 287 6.47 -5.09 12.22
N LEU A 288 6.74 -4.30 11.19
CA LEU A 288 5.74 -3.82 10.25
C LEU A 288 5.83 -4.64 8.97
N ILE A 289 4.77 -5.38 8.68
CA ILE A 289 4.66 -6.27 7.53
C ILE A 289 3.66 -5.66 6.55
N GLY A 290 4.05 -5.49 5.30
CA GLY A 290 3.15 -4.85 4.33
C GLY A 290 3.62 -5.00 2.90
N PRO A 291 2.74 -4.84 1.91
CA PRO A 291 3.08 -5.02 0.50
C PRO A 291 4.06 -3.94 0.03
N PRO A 292 4.65 -4.10 -1.17
CA PRO A 292 5.33 -3.00 -1.85
C PRO A 292 4.45 -1.75 -1.95
N GLY A 293 5.04 -0.57 -1.70
CA GLY A 293 4.33 0.71 -1.83
C GLY A 293 3.44 1.13 -0.65
N ALA A 294 3.27 0.28 0.39
CA ALA A 294 2.47 0.60 1.58
C ALA A 294 3.06 1.66 2.54
N GLY A 295 4.17 2.31 2.17
CA GLY A 295 4.75 3.40 2.98
C GLY A 295 5.57 2.97 4.21
N LYS A 296 5.98 1.71 4.32
CA LYS A 296 6.82 1.20 5.43
C LYS A 296 8.12 2.00 5.62
N SER A 297 8.94 2.08 4.57
CA SER A 297 10.20 2.85 4.59
C SER A 297 9.94 4.32 4.91
N THR A 298 8.90 4.90 4.32
CA THR A 298 8.48 6.29 4.57
C THR A 298 8.09 6.52 6.04
N PHE A 299 7.42 5.57 6.68
CA PHE A 299 7.12 5.62 8.11
C PHE A 299 8.40 5.55 8.97
N LEU A 300 9.34 4.66 8.64
CA LEU A 300 10.62 4.56 9.36
C LEU A 300 11.46 5.85 9.23
N GLU A 301 11.47 6.46 8.04
CA GLU A 301 12.10 7.77 7.80
C GLU A 301 11.41 8.89 8.58
N TRP A 302 10.07 8.89 8.61
CA TRP A 302 9.31 9.84 9.43
C TRP A 302 9.63 9.68 10.92
N VAL A 303 9.67 8.45 11.43
CA VAL A 303 10.05 8.16 12.83
C VAL A 303 11.46 8.67 13.12
N GLN A 304 12.42 8.43 12.21
CA GLN A 304 13.78 8.96 12.37
C GLN A 304 13.78 10.48 12.55
N LEU A 305 13.01 11.22 11.74
CA LEU A 305 12.93 12.68 11.84
C LEU A 305 12.26 13.14 13.13
N GLN A 306 11.15 12.52 13.54
CA GLN A 306 10.49 12.88 14.80
C GLN A 306 11.40 12.66 16.01
N VAL A 307 12.15 11.55 16.01
CA VAL A 307 13.10 11.23 17.08
C VAL A 307 14.30 12.18 17.06
N ALA A 308 14.81 12.52 15.88
CA ALA A 308 15.93 13.44 15.73
C ALA A 308 15.58 14.87 16.20
N GLU A 309 14.38 15.36 15.89
CA GLU A 309 13.89 16.70 16.26
C GLU A 309 13.59 16.86 17.75
N ALA A 310 13.57 15.77 18.52
CA ALA A 310 13.31 15.76 19.95
C ALA A 310 11.98 16.40 20.40
N LYS A 311 10.99 16.50 19.49
CA LYS A 311 9.69 17.14 19.77
C LYS A 311 8.75 16.31 20.65
N ASP A 312 9.00 15.00 20.80
CA ASP A 312 8.19 14.10 21.63
C ASP A 312 9.02 13.17 22.52
N TYR A 313 8.89 13.32 23.84
CA TYR A 313 9.58 12.53 24.88
C TYR A 313 9.02 11.10 25.12
N VAL A 314 8.43 10.44 24.11
CA VAL A 314 7.48 9.35 24.36
C VAL A 314 7.86 7.98 23.76
N LEU A 315 9.06 7.81 23.22
CA LEU A 315 9.50 6.47 22.78
C LEU A 315 10.22 5.65 23.85
N VAL A 316 10.82 6.24 24.88
CA VAL A 316 11.57 5.47 25.89
C VAL A 316 11.16 5.91 27.28
N SER A 317 10.27 5.15 27.91
CA SER A 317 9.84 5.39 29.29
C SER A 317 11.05 5.42 30.24
N GLY A 318 11.35 6.62 30.77
CA GLY A 318 12.32 6.82 31.83
C GLY A 318 13.80 6.97 31.41
N VAL A 319 14.13 7.11 30.12
CA VAL A 319 15.54 7.20 29.67
C VAL A 319 15.76 8.28 28.63
N GLY A 320 15.86 9.55 29.05
CA GLY A 320 16.31 10.67 28.19
C GLY A 320 15.65 10.76 26.80
N GLN A 321 16.33 11.42 25.87
CA GLN A 321 15.91 11.47 24.46
C GLN A 321 16.45 10.25 23.69
N ALA A 322 15.60 9.61 22.86
CA ALA A 322 15.98 8.46 22.05
C ALA A 322 16.83 8.86 20.84
N ILE A 323 17.72 7.97 20.40
CA ILE A 323 18.63 8.15 19.27
C ILE A 323 18.19 7.19 18.15
N PRO A 324 17.80 7.70 16.97
CA PRO A 324 17.34 6.85 15.89
C PRO A 324 18.54 6.36 15.07
N ILE A 325 18.62 5.05 14.82
CA ILE A 325 19.59 4.45 13.89
C ILE A 325 18.78 3.65 12.87
N LEU A 326 18.57 4.23 11.68
CA LEU A 326 17.88 3.57 10.57
C LEU A 326 18.88 2.88 9.65
N LEU A 327 18.79 1.56 9.56
CA LEU A 327 19.64 0.74 8.72
C LEU A 327 18.81 0.14 7.59
N ARG A 328 19.14 0.47 6.34
CA ARG A 328 18.51 -0.15 5.16
C ARG A 328 19.23 -1.45 4.85
N VAL A 329 18.55 -2.58 4.94
CA VAL A 329 19.14 -3.92 4.81
C VAL A 329 19.83 -4.12 3.47
N ARG A 330 19.27 -3.58 2.37
CA ARG A 330 19.89 -3.60 1.04
C ARG A 330 21.29 -2.97 0.96
N GLN A 331 21.69 -2.16 1.94
CA GLN A 331 22.99 -1.51 2.00
C GLN A 331 24.05 -2.33 2.77
N PHE A 332 23.66 -3.51 3.27
CA PHE A 332 24.55 -4.36 4.07
C PHE A 332 25.54 -5.06 3.14
N GLY A 333 26.75 -5.30 3.65
CA GLY A 333 27.70 -6.16 2.97
C GLY A 333 27.37 -7.64 3.24
N ALA A 334 28.37 -8.49 3.09
CA ALA A 334 28.25 -9.90 3.46
C ALA A 334 27.97 -10.08 4.96
N ASP A 335 28.32 -9.11 5.82
CA ASP A 335 28.10 -9.14 7.26
C ASP A 335 27.28 -7.91 7.71
N PRO A 336 26.40 -8.07 8.73
CA PRO A 336 25.63 -6.96 9.29
C PRO A 336 26.54 -5.91 9.96
N PRO A 337 26.20 -4.60 9.86
CA PRO A 337 27.06 -3.54 10.35
C PRO A 337 27.18 -3.53 11.88
N THR A 338 28.34 -3.12 12.41
CA THR A 338 28.55 -2.93 13.85
C THR A 338 29.25 -1.61 14.18
N GLY A 339 28.98 -1.07 15.38
CA GLY A 339 29.63 0.15 15.88
C GLY A 339 29.59 1.31 14.89
N ARG A 340 30.77 1.74 14.42
CA ARG A 340 30.94 2.84 13.45
C ARG A 340 30.18 2.60 12.15
N GLU A 341 30.16 1.36 11.66
CA GLU A 341 29.48 1.02 10.40
C GLU A 341 27.97 1.25 10.49
N MET A 342 27.36 1.07 11.67
CA MET A 342 25.94 1.40 11.85
C MET A 342 25.68 2.88 11.62
N VAL A 343 26.56 3.76 12.11
CA VAL A 343 26.46 5.20 11.88
C VAL A 343 26.73 5.55 10.42
N ALA A 344 27.74 4.94 9.80
CA ALA A 344 28.04 5.15 8.38
C ALA A 344 26.84 4.79 7.49
N LYS A 345 26.18 3.67 7.76
CA LYS A 345 24.98 3.24 7.02
C LYS A 345 23.76 4.11 7.33
N ALA A 346 23.55 4.50 8.59
CA ALA A 346 22.43 5.37 8.97
C ALA A 346 22.53 6.79 8.40
N THR A 347 23.74 7.34 8.33
CA THR A 347 24.00 8.67 7.76
C THR A 347 24.21 8.63 6.24
N ALA A 348 24.57 7.47 5.69
CA ALA A 348 25.14 7.33 4.36
C ALA A 348 26.41 8.20 4.15
N SER A 349 27.22 8.37 5.20
CA SER A 349 28.46 9.15 5.19
C SER A 349 29.54 8.49 6.06
N GLU A 350 30.63 8.03 5.42
CA GLU A 350 31.80 7.49 6.14
C GLU A 350 32.54 8.58 6.92
N GLU A 351 32.58 9.81 6.39
CA GLU A 351 33.21 10.96 7.03
C GLU A 351 32.53 11.31 8.36
N TRP A 352 31.19 11.37 8.39
CA TRP A 352 30.44 11.58 9.63
C TRP A 352 30.61 10.44 10.63
N ALA A 353 30.72 9.21 10.14
CA ALA A 353 30.97 8.07 11.00
C ALA A 353 32.39 8.12 11.63
N ASN A 354 33.37 8.74 10.99
CA ASN A 354 34.73 8.88 11.53
C ASN A 354 34.81 9.86 12.71
N GLU A 355 33.90 10.83 12.77
CA GLU A 355 33.75 11.75 13.91
C GLU A 355 33.09 11.09 15.13
N MET A 356 32.55 9.88 14.97
CA MET A 356 31.91 9.13 16.06
C MET A 356 32.95 8.79 17.14
N PRO A 357 32.70 9.17 18.41
CA PRO A 357 33.56 8.76 19.50
C PRO A 357 33.63 7.23 19.59
N ALA A 358 34.83 6.69 19.79
CA ALA A 358 35.04 5.24 19.83
C ALA A 358 34.05 4.56 20.79
N GLY A 359 33.28 3.58 20.32
CA GLY A 359 32.30 2.83 21.11
C GLY A 359 31.03 3.60 21.50
N TRP A 360 30.75 4.75 20.87
CA TRP A 360 29.58 5.58 21.20
C TRP A 360 28.26 4.82 21.05
N VAL A 361 28.03 4.16 19.90
CA VAL A 361 26.80 3.40 19.64
C VAL A 361 26.58 2.36 20.74
N GLU A 362 27.61 1.58 21.10
CA GLU A 362 27.51 0.55 22.12
C GLU A 362 27.20 1.14 23.50
N ARG A 363 27.79 2.29 23.85
CA ARG A 363 27.44 3.01 25.08
C ARG A 363 25.98 3.45 25.07
N GLN A 364 25.47 4.00 23.96
CA GLN A 364 24.08 4.42 23.87
C GLN A 364 23.11 3.25 23.89
N MET A 365 23.47 2.13 23.26
CA MET A 365 22.71 0.90 23.32
C MET A 365 22.67 0.31 24.74
N LYS A 366 23.79 0.32 25.49
CA LYS A 366 23.83 -0.09 26.91
C LYS A 366 22.96 0.80 27.80
N LYS A 367 22.95 2.11 27.54
CA LYS A 367 22.08 3.06 28.24
C LYS A 367 20.60 2.86 27.90
N GLY A 368 20.26 2.14 26.82
CA GLY A 368 18.88 1.93 26.37
C GLY A 368 18.31 3.12 25.59
N ARG A 369 19.16 4.02 25.09
CA ARG A 369 18.74 5.25 24.38
C ARG A 369 18.52 5.05 22.89
N VAL A 370 18.86 3.89 22.33
CA VAL A 370 18.80 3.65 20.88
C VAL A 370 17.46 3.05 20.46
N LEU A 371 16.85 3.67 19.45
CA LEU A 371 15.83 3.07 18.59
C LEU A 371 16.53 2.56 17.33
N LEU A 372 16.71 1.25 17.24
CA LEU A 372 17.30 0.60 16.08
C LEU A 372 16.18 0.23 15.10
N MET A 373 16.22 0.81 13.91
CA MET A 373 15.29 0.55 12.83
C MET A 373 15.99 -0.23 11.72
N ASN A 374 15.43 -1.37 11.32
CA ASN A 374 15.90 -2.11 10.13
C ASN A 374 14.83 -2.06 9.05
N ASP A 375 15.11 -1.38 7.96
CA ASP A 375 14.20 -1.27 6.82
C ASP A 375 14.49 -2.35 5.78
N GLY A 376 13.48 -3.14 5.45
CA GLY A 376 13.50 -4.12 4.36
C GLY A 376 14.19 -5.43 4.72
N LEU A 377 13.72 -6.17 5.73
CA LEU A 377 14.28 -7.49 6.06
C LEU A 377 14.25 -8.48 4.87
N ASP A 378 13.31 -8.30 3.94
CA ASP A 378 13.18 -9.03 2.68
C ASP A 378 14.17 -8.58 1.58
N GLU A 379 14.92 -7.51 1.80
CA GLU A 379 15.83 -6.89 0.80
C GLU A 379 17.26 -7.47 0.82
N THR A 380 17.43 -8.69 1.35
CA THR A 380 18.70 -9.44 1.32
C THR A 380 18.44 -10.90 0.94
N GLU A 381 19.48 -11.59 0.47
CA GLU A 381 19.36 -13.00 0.08
C GLU A 381 18.93 -13.87 1.26
N PRO A 382 18.05 -14.88 1.06
CA PRO A 382 17.53 -15.72 2.13
C PRO A 382 18.61 -16.34 3.01
N GLU A 383 19.72 -16.82 2.43
CA GLU A 383 20.83 -17.43 3.17
C GLU A 383 21.52 -16.40 4.07
N VAL A 384 21.79 -15.19 3.55
CA VAL A 384 22.43 -14.11 4.30
C VAL A 384 21.49 -13.62 5.41
N ARG A 385 20.19 -13.50 5.09
CA ARG A 385 19.13 -13.18 6.06
C ARG A 385 19.18 -14.16 7.24
N ASP A 386 19.08 -15.45 6.93
CA ASP A 386 18.83 -16.49 7.93
C ASP A 386 20.08 -16.87 8.73
N GLN A 387 21.25 -16.88 8.09
CA GLN A 387 22.51 -17.28 8.72
C GLN A 387 23.24 -16.12 9.41
N LYS A 388 23.02 -14.87 8.99
CA LYS A 388 23.79 -13.73 9.51
C LYS A 388 22.91 -12.64 10.10
N LEU A 389 22.01 -12.05 9.31
CA LEU A 389 21.23 -10.87 9.71
C LEU A 389 20.32 -11.16 10.90
N LEU A 390 19.57 -12.26 10.81
CA LEU A 390 18.68 -12.68 11.87
C LEU A 390 19.49 -12.99 13.15
N PRO A 391 20.47 -13.93 13.18
CA PRO A 391 21.31 -14.16 14.36
C PRO A 391 21.88 -12.89 14.99
N TRP A 392 22.39 -11.95 14.17
CA TRP A 392 22.88 -10.65 14.62
C TRP A 392 21.81 -9.81 15.34
N LEU A 393 20.61 -9.70 14.76
CA LEU A 393 19.51 -8.95 15.37
C LEU A 393 19.09 -9.56 16.71
N LYS A 394 19.01 -10.89 16.81
CA LYS A 394 18.69 -11.58 18.07
C LYS A 394 19.77 -11.38 19.11
N ASP A 395 21.04 -11.37 18.70
CA ASP A 395 22.15 -11.08 19.61
C ASP A 395 22.09 -9.64 20.14
N LEU A 396 21.79 -8.64 19.29
CA LEU A 396 21.55 -7.27 19.73
C LEU A 396 20.38 -7.18 20.72
N CYS A 397 19.24 -7.81 20.42
CA CYS A 397 18.09 -7.83 21.33
C CYS A 397 18.39 -8.49 22.69
N LYS A 398 19.35 -9.42 22.74
CA LYS A 398 19.82 -10.05 23.99
C LYS A 398 20.78 -9.16 24.75
N ARG A 399 21.78 -8.57 24.06
CA ARG A 399 22.81 -7.70 24.66
C ARG A 399 22.25 -6.36 25.13
N TYR A 400 21.28 -5.81 24.40
CA TYR A 400 20.70 -4.49 24.65
C TYR A 400 19.18 -4.58 24.77
N PRO A 401 18.66 -5.19 25.87
CA PRO A 401 17.22 -5.42 26.03
C PRO A 401 16.42 -4.15 26.32
N LYS A 402 17.09 -3.07 26.76
CA LYS A 402 16.48 -1.75 27.03
C LYS A 402 16.29 -0.92 25.76
N CYS A 403 16.97 -1.26 24.66
CA CYS A 403 16.78 -0.61 23.38
C CYS A 403 15.45 -1.00 22.74
N ARG A 404 15.00 -0.15 21.82
CA ARG A 404 13.84 -0.42 20.99
C ARG A 404 14.25 -0.87 19.61
N TYR A 405 13.44 -1.74 19.04
CA TYR A 405 13.67 -2.34 17.73
C TYR A 405 12.41 -2.23 16.88
N LEU A 406 12.54 -1.64 15.71
CA LEU A 406 11.48 -1.56 14.73
C LEU A 406 11.99 -2.12 13.41
N VAL A 407 11.33 -3.15 12.89
CA VAL A 407 11.73 -3.84 11.67
C VAL A 407 10.63 -3.68 10.64
N SER A 408 10.98 -3.46 9.38
CA SER A 408 10.03 -3.54 8.28
C SER A 408 10.32 -4.76 7.39
N SER A 409 9.29 -5.38 6.85
CA SER A 409 9.43 -6.48 5.87
C SER A 409 8.23 -6.53 4.94
N ARG A 410 8.40 -7.11 3.76
CA ARG A 410 7.28 -7.64 2.97
C ARG A 410 6.82 -8.98 3.55
N PRO A 411 5.56 -9.39 3.32
CA PRO A 411 5.12 -10.70 3.75
C PRO A 411 5.81 -11.83 2.96
N VAL A 412 6.20 -11.63 1.69
CA VAL A 412 7.11 -12.57 1.02
C VAL A 412 8.54 -12.27 1.45
N GLY A 413 9.29 -13.31 1.82
CA GLY A 413 10.64 -13.16 2.35
C GLY A 413 10.70 -12.84 3.84
N TYR A 414 9.55 -12.81 4.53
CA TYR A 414 9.49 -12.76 5.99
C TYR A 414 9.45 -14.17 6.58
N PRO A 415 10.44 -14.60 7.38
CA PRO A 415 10.45 -15.93 7.96
C PRO A 415 9.43 -15.99 9.12
N PRO A 416 8.35 -16.79 8.99
CA PRO A 416 7.37 -16.93 10.06
C PRO A 416 8.04 -17.50 11.32
N ASP A 417 7.56 -17.09 12.49
CA ASP A 417 7.96 -17.57 13.82
C ASP A 417 9.37 -17.22 14.31
N TRP A 418 10.26 -16.67 13.48
CA TRP A 418 11.63 -16.38 13.89
C TRP A 418 11.71 -15.24 14.93
N LEU A 419 10.92 -14.19 14.73
CA LEU A 419 10.88 -13.02 15.62
C LEU A 419 9.97 -13.20 16.86
N LYS A 420 9.24 -14.32 16.97
CA LYS A 420 8.49 -14.69 18.19
C LYS A 420 9.40 -14.88 19.40
N ARG A 421 10.53 -15.58 19.22
CA ARG A 421 11.50 -15.87 20.31
C ARG A 421 12.11 -14.59 20.92
N PRO A 422 12.55 -13.60 20.13
CA PRO A 422 12.94 -12.29 20.66
C PRO A 422 11.75 -11.41 21.08
N LYS A 423 10.52 -11.92 21.16
CA LYS A 423 9.31 -11.21 21.61
C LYS A 423 8.95 -9.97 20.79
N PHE A 424 9.12 -10.05 19.48
CA PHE A 424 8.56 -9.01 18.61
C PHE A 424 7.05 -9.16 18.50
N GLN A 425 6.37 -8.01 18.44
CA GLN A 425 4.97 -7.93 18.03
C GLN A 425 4.93 -7.64 16.53
N GLU A 426 4.16 -8.44 15.80
CA GLU A 426 4.03 -8.33 14.35
C GLU A 426 2.75 -7.59 14.01
N PHE A 427 2.85 -6.61 13.11
CA PHE A 427 1.73 -5.78 12.68
C PHE A 427 1.65 -5.76 11.17
N ASP A 428 0.47 -6.04 10.62
CA ASP A 428 0.19 -5.88 9.21
C ASP A 428 -0.21 -4.43 8.92
N VAL A 429 0.45 -3.81 7.94
CA VAL A 429 0.13 -2.46 7.46
C VAL A 429 -1.12 -2.54 6.59
N GLU A 430 -2.11 -1.74 6.97
CA GLU A 430 -3.40 -1.66 6.28
C GLU A 430 -3.32 -0.73 5.07
N ASP A 431 -4.19 -1.02 4.09
CA ASP A 431 -4.44 -0.15 2.95
C ASP A 431 -4.99 1.22 3.40
N PHE A 432 -4.74 2.28 2.62
CA PHE A 432 -5.31 3.59 2.94
C PHE A 432 -6.84 3.56 2.93
N THR A 433 -7.42 4.22 3.93
CA THR A 433 -8.85 4.54 3.98
C THR A 433 -9.19 5.68 3.04
N GLN A 434 -10.48 5.91 2.81
CA GLN A 434 -10.93 7.08 2.04
C GLN A 434 -10.50 8.41 2.69
N GLN A 435 -10.40 8.46 4.02
CA GLN A 435 -9.90 9.62 4.74
C GLN A 435 -8.40 9.83 4.50
N GLN A 436 -7.59 8.77 4.59
CA GLN A 436 -6.14 8.84 4.32
C GLN A 436 -5.84 9.17 2.85
N ILE A 437 -6.65 8.69 1.91
CA ILE A 437 -6.57 9.07 0.49
C ILE A 437 -6.80 10.58 0.34
N ALA A 438 -7.84 11.11 0.99
CA ALA A 438 -8.15 12.53 0.92
C ALA A 438 -7.09 13.41 1.57
N GLU A 439 -6.59 13.01 2.74
CA GLU A 439 -5.49 13.67 3.44
C GLU A 439 -4.23 13.69 2.57
N TYR A 440 -3.83 12.53 2.02
CA TYR A 440 -2.64 12.43 1.19
C TYR A 440 -2.75 13.28 -0.09
N ALA A 441 -3.90 13.26 -0.77
CA ALA A 441 -4.09 14.05 -1.99
C ALA A 441 -3.97 15.56 -1.72
N GLN A 442 -4.52 16.04 -0.59
CA GLN A 442 -4.40 17.44 -0.17
C GLN A 442 -2.95 17.79 0.20
N HIS A 443 -2.32 16.96 1.03
CA HIS A 443 -0.92 17.09 1.43
C HIS A 443 0.01 17.16 0.22
N TRP A 444 -0.19 16.27 -0.76
CA TRP A 444 0.58 16.21 -1.98
C TRP A 444 0.42 17.48 -2.82
N CYS A 445 -0.81 17.94 -3.06
CA CYS A 445 -1.06 19.16 -3.85
C CYS A 445 -0.47 20.41 -3.17
N THR A 446 -0.66 20.55 -1.85
CA THR A 446 -0.06 21.64 -1.07
C THR A 446 1.47 21.58 -1.10
N ALA A 447 2.05 20.40 -0.92
CA ALA A 447 3.49 20.19 -0.98
C ALA A 447 4.11 20.62 -2.32
N VAL A 448 3.49 20.23 -3.44
CA VAL A 448 3.97 20.60 -4.78
C VAL A 448 3.91 22.11 -5.00
N ARG A 449 2.84 22.77 -4.52
CA ARG A 449 2.69 24.23 -4.59
C ARG A 449 3.71 24.96 -3.72
N LEU A 450 3.90 24.52 -2.48
CA LEU A 450 4.92 25.07 -1.58
C LEU A 450 6.32 24.97 -2.18
N ALA A 451 6.64 23.84 -2.81
CA ALA A 451 7.95 23.66 -3.41
C ALA A 451 8.13 24.48 -4.71
N ARG A 452 7.05 24.95 -5.35
CA ARG A 452 7.07 25.99 -6.39
C ARG A 452 7.19 27.42 -5.83
N ASN A 453 7.44 27.56 -4.53
CA ASN A 453 7.53 28.84 -3.81
C ASN A 453 6.22 29.65 -3.82
N GLU A 454 5.06 28.99 -3.94
CA GLU A 454 3.77 29.66 -3.72
C GLU A 454 3.62 30.07 -2.23
N PRO A 455 2.94 31.20 -1.92
CA PRO A 455 2.68 31.60 -0.55
C PRO A 455 1.94 30.51 0.23
N ALA A 456 2.35 30.24 1.48
CA ALA A 456 1.85 29.09 2.25
C ALA A 456 0.31 29.05 2.39
N SER A 457 -0.33 30.21 2.58
CA SER A 457 -1.79 30.32 2.67
C SER A 457 -2.49 29.99 1.34
N GLU A 458 -1.89 30.37 0.21
CA GLU A 458 -2.39 30.05 -1.13
C GLU A 458 -2.15 28.58 -1.47
N ALA A 459 -0.95 28.07 -1.21
CA ALA A 459 -0.59 26.68 -1.41
C ALA A 459 -1.50 25.73 -0.60
N GLN A 460 -1.87 26.10 0.62
CA GLN A 460 -2.83 25.34 1.44
C GLN A 460 -4.24 25.40 0.87
N ARG A 461 -4.75 26.60 0.54
CA ARG A 461 -6.12 26.77 0.02
C ARG A 461 -6.31 26.08 -1.33
N GLU A 462 -5.43 26.34 -2.29
CA GLU A 462 -5.53 25.74 -3.63
C GLU A 462 -5.14 24.26 -3.60
N GLY A 463 -4.17 23.87 -2.77
CA GLY A 463 -3.82 22.45 -2.60
C GLY A 463 -4.97 21.63 -2.01
N GLN A 464 -5.74 22.20 -1.08
CA GLN A 464 -6.94 21.56 -0.55
C GLN A 464 -8.00 21.37 -1.66
N LYS A 465 -8.23 22.39 -2.49
CA LYS A 465 -9.17 22.35 -3.61
C LYS A 465 -8.77 21.31 -4.67
N ASP A 466 -7.51 21.31 -5.09
CA ASP A 466 -6.99 20.34 -6.06
C ASP A 466 -7.05 18.91 -5.50
N GLY A 467 -6.67 18.73 -4.23
CA GLY A 467 -6.76 17.45 -3.54
C GLY A 467 -8.19 16.92 -3.45
N GLN A 468 -9.17 17.77 -3.16
CA GLN A 468 -10.59 17.40 -3.18
C GLN A 468 -11.05 16.97 -4.58
N SER A 469 -10.63 17.70 -5.63
CA SER A 469 -10.96 17.33 -7.01
C SER A 469 -10.39 15.96 -7.38
N ILE A 470 -9.16 15.63 -6.95
CA ILE A 470 -8.57 14.30 -7.16
C ILE A 470 -9.42 13.24 -6.45
N VAL A 471 -9.83 13.47 -5.20
CA VAL A 471 -10.64 12.51 -4.43
C VAL A 471 -11.99 12.24 -5.11
N GLU A 472 -12.65 13.27 -5.63
CA GLU A 472 -13.90 13.13 -6.38
C GLU A 472 -13.72 12.25 -7.62
N GLN A 473 -12.71 12.55 -8.44
CA GLN A 473 -12.39 11.77 -9.64
C GLN A 473 -12.01 10.32 -9.30
N VAL A 474 -11.21 10.10 -8.24
CA VAL A 474 -10.87 8.75 -7.77
C VAL A 474 -12.12 7.98 -7.34
N ARG A 475 -13.10 8.62 -6.70
CA ARG A 475 -14.36 7.98 -6.29
C ARG A 475 -15.23 7.58 -7.48
N GLU A 476 -15.25 8.38 -8.54
CA GLU A 476 -16.01 8.13 -9.77
C GLU A 476 -15.49 6.92 -10.56
N HIS A 477 -14.22 6.54 -10.37
CA HIS A 477 -13.58 5.43 -11.07
C HIS A 477 -13.20 4.30 -10.11
N PRO A 478 -14.03 3.24 -9.96
CA PRO A 478 -13.80 2.16 -8.97
C PRO A 478 -12.42 1.51 -9.04
N TYR A 479 -11.84 1.42 -10.23
CA TYR A 479 -10.51 0.84 -10.40
C TYR A 479 -9.39 1.76 -9.89
N ILE A 480 -9.49 3.06 -10.16
CA ILE A 480 -8.57 4.07 -9.64
C ILE A 480 -8.71 4.14 -8.12
N ARG A 481 -9.94 4.04 -7.60
CA ARG A 481 -10.22 3.97 -6.16
C ARG A 481 -9.50 2.83 -5.47
N ASP A 482 -9.60 1.61 -6.01
CA ASP A 482 -8.96 0.43 -5.41
C ASP A 482 -7.42 0.57 -5.47
N LEU A 483 -6.90 1.15 -6.55
CA LEU A 483 -5.49 1.43 -6.73
C LEU A 483 -4.95 2.53 -5.79
N ALA A 484 -5.72 3.59 -5.57
CA ALA A 484 -5.41 4.73 -4.70
C ALA A 484 -5.27 4.33 -3.21
N ARG A 485 -5.73 3.14 -2.83
CA ARG A 485 -5.49 2.59 -1.49
C ARG A 485 -4.01 2.28 -1.23
N ASN A 486 -3.21 2.11 -2.28
CA ASN A 486 -1.76 1.97 -2.18
C ASN A 486 -1.10 3.36 -2.27
N PRO A 487 -0.34 3.81 -1.26
CA PRO A 487 0.28 5.15 -1.24
C PRO A 487 1.17 5.45 -2.46
N LEU A 488 1.95 4.46 -2.93
CA LEU A 488 2.77 4.60 -4.13
C LEU A 488 1.89 4.90 -5.36
N MET A 489 0.78 4.19 -5.51
CA MET A 489 -0.08 4.40 -6.66
C MET A 489 -0.91 5.68 -6.55
N LEU A 490 -1.39 6.03 -5.36
CA LEU A 490 -2.05 7.33 -5.12
C LEU A 490 -1.13 8.49 -5.52
N SER A 491 0.14 8.39 -5.16
CA SER A 491 1.10 9.42 -5.51
C SER A 491 1.36 9.52 -7.02
N ALA A 492 1.31 8.40 -7.76
CA ALA A 492 1.35 8.42 -9.23
C ALA A 492 0.06 9.02 -9.83
N ILE A 493 -1.10 8.77 -9.23
CA ILE A 493 -2.40 9.35 -9.63
C ILE A 493 -2.39 10.87 -9.44
N CYS A 494 -2.00 11.36 -8.26
CA CYS A 494 -1.87 12.80 -7.99
C CYS A 494 -0.94 13.48 -9.00
N LEU A 495 0.13 12.79 -9.36
CA LEU A 495 1.10 13.28 -10.30
C LEU A 495 0.57 13.39 -11.73
N VAL A 496 -0.14 12.36 -12.21
CA VAL A 496 -0.85 12.41 -13.50
C VAL A 496 -1.83 13.58 -13.50
N ASN A 497 -2.65 13.71 -12.46
CA ASN A 497 -3.62 14.80 -12.36
C ASN A 497 -2.95 16.20 -12.47
N ALA A 498 -1.86 16.42 -11.73
CA ALA A 498 -1.14 17.69 -11.75
C ALA A 498 -0.55 18.05 -13.11
N PHE A 499 -0.18 17.04 -13.91
CA PHE A 499 0.43 17.25 -15.23
C PHE A 499 -0.57 17.26 -16.39
N GLU A 500 -1.79 16.80 -16.15
CA GLU A 500 -2.89 16.66 -17.12
C GLU A 500 -4.03 17.63 -16.80
N HIS A 501 -3.63 18.84 -16.37
CA HIS A 501 -4.52 19.98 -16.17
C HIS A 501 -5.69 19.69 -15.22
N GLY A 502 -5.45 18.88 -14.19
CA GLY A 502 -6.42 18.59 -13.14
C GLY A 502 -7.41 17.49 -13.48
N ARG A 503 -7.21 16.71 -14.55
CA ARG A 503 -8.09 15.60 -14.94
C ARG A 503 -7.38 14.26 -14.94
N LEU A 504 -8.01 13.27 -14.32
CA LEU A 504 -7.66 11.87 -14.45
C LEU A 504 -8.34 11.28 -15.68
N PRO A 505 -7.70 10.32 -16.35
CA PRO A 505 -8.34 9.60 -17.44
C PRO A 505 -9.41 8.65 -16.92
N ASP A 506 -10.52 8.55 -17.64
CA ASP A 506 -11.62 7.61 -17.32
C ASP A 506 -11.24 6.13 -17.49
N ASP A 507 -10.17 5.87 -18.24
CA ASP A 507 -9.71 4.54 -18.64
C ASP A 507 -8.41 4.16 -17.93
N ARG A 508 -8.41 2.98 -17.31
CA ARG A 508 -7.25 2.47 -16.55
C ARG A 508 -6.00 2.26 -17.39
N VAL A 509 -6.15 1.85 -18.65
CA VAL A 509 -5.03 1.65 -19.58
C VAL A 509 -4.37 2.99 -19.88
N ILE A 510 -5.19 4.04 -20.06
CA ILE A 510 -4.69 5.40 -20.25
C ILE A 510 -3.96 5.88 -18.99
N LEU A 511 -4.52 5.66 -17.79
CA LEU A 511 -3.84 5.99 -16.53
C LEU A 511 -2.46 5.33 -16.46
N TYR A 512 -2.36 4.05 -16.78
CA TYR A 512 -1.08 3.32 -16.75
C TYR A 512 -0.09 3.79 -17.79
N ARG A 513 -0.56 4.07 -19.00
CA ARG A 513 0.26 4.73 -20.01
C ARG A 513 0.84 6.04 -19.50
N MET A 514 0.00 6.91 -18.94
CA MET A 514 0.40 8.22 -18.44
C MET A 514 1.38 8.13 -17.26
N CYS A 515 1.16 7.19 -16.34
CA CYS A 515 2.11 6.91 -15.26
C CYS A 515 3.46 6.45 -15.82
N VAL A 516 3.49 5.45 -16.71
CA VAL A 516 4.73 4.87 -17.26
C VAL A 516 5.48 5.86 -18.14
N GLU A 517 4.81 6.52 -19.08
CA GLU A 517 5.43 7.54 -19.96
C GLU A 517 5.84 8.79 -19.17
N GLY A 518 5.04 9.16 -18.17
CA GLY A 518 5.37 10.16 -17.16
C GLY A 518 6.72 9.88 -16.53
N LEU A 519 6.83 8.70 -15.89
CA LEU A 519 8.04 8.21 -15.24
C LEU A 519 9.23 8.19 -16.20
N LEU A 520 9.05 7.67 -17.42
CA LEU A 520 10.15 7.45 -18.35
C LEU A 520 10.68 8.70 -19.07
N HIS A 521 9.84 9.70 -19.34
CA HIS A 521 10.20 10.76 -20.28
C HIS A 521 9.55 12.12 -20.06
N ASN A 522 8.22 12.17 -19.83
CA ASN A 522 7.49 13.44 -19.92
C ASN A 522 7.90 14.43 -18.83
N TRP A 523 8.41 13.94 -17.70
CA TRP A 523 8.89 14.80 -16.64
C TRP A 523 10.32 15.31 -16.90
N ASP A 524 11.22 14.49 -17.46
CA ASP A 524 12.59 14.91 -17.83
C ASP A 524 12.61 16.01 -18.91
N GLN A 525 11.76 15.90 -19.95
CA GLN A 525 11.70 16.92 -21.00
C GLN A 525 11.07 18.23 -20.54
N ARG A 526 10.01 18.20 -19.73
CA ARG A 526 9.40 19.40 -19.13
C ARG A 526 10.38 20.12 -18.18
N ARG A 527 11.48 19.46 -17.78
CA ARG A 527 12.60 20.01 -16.99
C ARG A 527 13.78 20.53 -17.83
N GLY A 528 13.74 20.45 -19.16
CA GLY A 528 14.85 20.87 -20.04
C GLY A 528 16.08 19.95 -19.98
N ILE A 529 15.97 18.77 -19.36
CA ILE A 529 17.05 17.80 -19.20
C ILE A 529 17.13 16.92 -20.45
N ARG A 530 18.27 16.95 -21.13
CA ARG A 530 18.52 16.09 -22.30
C ARG A 530 18.85 14.67 -21.82
N SER A 531 17.99 13.71 -22.14
CA SER A 531 18.30 12.28 -21.97
C SER A 531 19.00 11.74 -23.21
N SER A 532 20.00 10.88 -23.03
CA SER A 532 20.67 10.16 -24.12
C SER A 532 19.81 9.04 -24.73
N PHE A 533 18.64 8.77 -24.13
CA PHE A 533 17.68 7.77 -24.60
C PHE A 533 16.33 8.43 -24.89
N SER A 534 15.77 8.12 -26.05
CA SER A 534 14.41 8.49 -26.43
C SER A 534 13.36 7.76 -25.57
N LEU A 535 12.13 8.29 -25.49
CA LEU A 535 11.01 7.58 -24.86
C LEU A 535 10.81 6.20 -25.49
N THR A 536 10.89 6.11 -26.82
CA THR A 536 10.70 4.86 -27.56
C THR A 536 11.72 3.80 -27.17
N GLU A 537 13.01 4.16 -27.05
CA GLU A 537 14.05 3.24 -26.59
C GLU A 537 13.80 2.74 -25.16
N LYS A 538 13.51 3.68 -24.24
CA LYS A 538 13.20 3.35 -22.84
C LYS A 538 11.99 2.42 -22.73
N LEU A 539 10.91 2.76 -23.45
CA LEU A 539 9.67 2.00 -23.43
C LEU A 539 9.87 0.61 -24.02
N ARG A 540 10.56 0.48 -25.16
CA ARG A 540 10.88 -0.82 -25.77
C ARG A 540 11.66 -1.70 -24.81
N ALA A 541 12.73 -1.18 -24.21
CA ALA A 541 13.55 -1.93 -23.27
C ALA A 541 12.75 -2.41 -22.04
N CYS A 542 11.95 -1.53 -21.44
CA CYS A 542 11.09 -1.88 -20.30
C CYS A 542 10.00 -2.90 -20.66
N ARG A 543 9.39 -2.79 -21.85
CA ARG A 543 8.40 -3.76 -22.35
C ARG A 543 9.00 -5.15 -22.49
N GLU A 544 10.19 -5.27 -23.07
CA GLU A 544 10.88 -6.56 -23.22
C GLU A 544 11.24 -7.20 -21.87
N VAL A 545 11.61 -6.39 -20.87
CA VAL A 545 11.82 -6.89 -19.49
C VAL A 545 10.50 -7.36 -18.88
N ALA A 546 9.43 -6.56 -19.00
CA ALA A 546 8.14 -6.88 -18.44
C ALA A 546 7.56 -8.19 -19.00
N ILE A 547 7.58 -8.37 -20.32
CA ILE A 547 7.07 -9.60 -20.94
C ILE A 547 7.91 -10.83 -20.60
N ALA A 548 9.24 -10.68 -20.49
CA ALA A 548 10.11 -11.78 -20.06
C ALA A 548 9.81 -12.21 -18.63
N MET A 549 9.70 -11.25 -17.70
CA MET A 549 9.32 -11.53 -16.32
C MET A 549 7.93 -12.15 -16.24
N GLN A 550 6.96 -11.65 -17.00
CA GLN A 550 5.59 -12.15 -17.02
C GLN A 550 5.51 -13.60 -17.52
N ALA A 551 6.20 -13.89 -18.63
CA ALA A 551 6.28 -15.22 -19.21
C ALA A 551 7.00 -16.20 -18.27
N GLU A 552 8.01 -15.75 -17.53
CA GLU A 552 8.71 -16.55 -16.52
C GLU A 552 7.89 -16.71 -15.22
N GLY A 553 6.74 -16.02 -15.09
CA GLY A 553 5.93 -16.06 -13.86
C GLY A 553 6.57 -15.31 -12.69
N ARG A 554 7.47 -14.35 -12.96
CA ARG A 554 8.30 -13.66 -11.96
C ARG A 554 7.91 -12.20 -11.77
N ALA A 555 8.07 -11.71 -10.54
CA ALA A 555 7.95 -10.30 -10.17
C ALA A 555 9.31 -9.62 -9.98
N GLU A 556 10.39 -10.40 -9.93
CA GLU A 556 11.77 -9.95 -9.78
C GLU A 556 12.68 -10.56 -10.85
N SER A 557 13.71 -9.83 -11.25
CA SER A 557 14.69 -10.27 -12.25
C SER A 557 16.11 -9.83 -11.87
N PRO A 558 17.12 -10.68 -12.07
CA PRO A 558 18.52 -10.31 -11.88
C PRO A 558 18.98 -9.19 -12.82
N GLU A 559 19.91 -8.35 -12.34
CA GLU A 559 20.47 -7.22 -13.09
C GLU A 559 21.08 -7.65 -14.42
N ASN A 560 21.85 -8.75 -14.40
CA ASN A 560 22.51 -9.27 -15.60
C ASN A 560 21.49 -9.66 -16.70
N ARG A 561 20.35 -10.24 -16.31
CA ARG A 561 19.25 -10.60 -17.22
C ARG A 561 18.60 -9.34 -17.80
N ILE A 562 18.33 -8.34 -16.98
CA ILE A 562 17.78 -7.05 -17.43
C ILE A 562 18.74 -6.37 -18.40
N ARG A 563 20.04 -6.34 -18.09
CA ARG A 563 21.07 -5.77 -18.97
C ARG A 563 21.18 -6.49 -20.30
N GLN A 564 21.07 -7.81 -20.32
CA GLN A 564 21.00 -8.59 -21.57
C GLN A 564 19.79 -8.22 -22.41
N ILE A 565 18.62 -8.10 -21.78
CA ILE A 565 17.37 -7.71 -22.47
C ILE A 565 17.49 -6.27 -23.00
N PHE A 566 18.02 -5.34 -22.21
CA PHE A 566 18.24 -3.96 -22.62
C PHE A 566 19.24 -3.86 -23.78
N ALA A 567 20.35 -4.58 -23.70
CA ALA A 567 21.35 -4.65 -24.77
C ALA A 567 20.72 -5.11 -26.09
N LYS A 568 19.87 -6.16 -26.03
CA LYS A 568 19.16 -6.68 -27.19
C LYS A 568 18.12 -5.69 -27.72
N ALA A 569 17.31 -5.10 -26.85
CA ALA A 569 16.25 -4.17 -27.21
C ALA A 569 16.78 -2.87 -27.84
N LEU A 570 17.94 -2.38 -27.36
CA LEU A 570 18.61 -1.20 -27.89
C LEU A 570 19.49 -1.49 -29.12
N GLY A 571 19.92 -2.74 -29.30
CA GLY A 571 20.93 -3.10 -30.31
C GLY A 571 22.36 -2.62 -29.98
N ARG A 572 22.59 -2.12 -28.76
CA ARG A 572 23.87 -1.55 -28.28
C ARG A 572 24.13 -1.95 -26.84
N ALA A 573 25.01 -2.93 -26.64
CA ALA A 573 25.24 -3.55 -25.32
C ALA A 573 25.88 -2.59 -24.30
N GLN A 574 26.73 -1.67 -24.78
CA GLN A 574 27.43 -0.68 -23.96
C GLN A 574 26.48 0.27 -23.21
N ASP A 575 25.28 0.51 -23.74
CA ASP A 575 24.34 1.46 -23.16
C ASP A 575 23.31 0.83 -22.21
N ALA A 576 23.30 -0.50 -22.11
CA ALA A 576 22.36 -1.22 -21.25
C ALA A 576 22.53 -0.85 -19.77
N GLU A 577 23.78 -0.70 -19.32
CA GLU A 577 24.10 -0.27 -17.96
C GLU A 577 23.62 1.17 -17.73
N THR A 578 23.98 2.09 -18.64
CA THR A 578 23.58 3.49 -18.54
C THR A 578 22.06 3.65 -18.54
N LEU A 579 21.34 2.88 -19.35
CA LEU A 579 19.88 2.87 -19.37
C LEU A 579 19.30 2.33 -18.06
N LEU A 580 19.86 1.23 -17.53
CA LEU A 580 19.40 0.67 -16.27
C LEU A 580 19.61 1.63 -15.11
N GLN A 581 20.77 2.28 -15.02
CA GLN A 581 21.02 3.30 -13.99
C GLN A 581 20.11 4.53 -14.18
N HIS A 582 19.83 4.92 -15.43
CA HIS A 582 18.87 5.98 -15.72
C HIS A 582 17.46 5.60 -15.24
N ILE A 583 16.99 4.39 -15.52
CA ILE A 583 15.66 3.93 -15.09
C ILE A 583 15.61 3.77 -13.57
N ARG A 584 16.69 3.28 -12.94
CA ARG A 584 16.78 3.10 -11.50
C ARG A 584 16.74 4.41 -10.73
N TYR A 585 17.63 5.34 -11.07
CA TYR A 585 17.84 6.54 -10.25
C TYR A 585 17.03 7.76 -10.70
N ARG A 586 16.63 7.85 -11.97
CA ARG A 586 15.88 9.01 -12.48
C ARG A 586 14.39 8.75 -12.62
N THR A 587 14.01 7.65 -13.26
CA THR A 587 12.59 7.36 -13.54
C THR A 587 11.94 6.55 -12.43
N GLY A 588 12.73 5.73 -11.74
CA GLY A 588 12.30 4.84 -10.66
C GLY A 588 11.28 3.79 -11.06
N LEU A 589 11.11 3.52 -12.36
CA LEU A 589 10.17 2.52 -12.86
C LEU A 589 10.63 1.09 -12.52
N LEU A 590 11.95 0.84 -12.54
CA LEU A 590 12.59 -0.38 -12.02
C LEU A 590 13.40 -0.01 -10.79
N LEU A 591 13.17 -0.74 -9.70
CA LEU A 591 13.83 -0.53 -8.43
C LEU A 591 14.65 -1.76 -8.08
N GLU A 592 15.91 -1.54 -7.69
CA GLU A 592 16.71 -2.59 -7.08
C GLU A 592 16.12 -2.92 -5.70
N ARG A 593 15.66 -4.16 -5.53
CA ARG A 593 15.03 -4.64 -4.29
C ARG A 593 16.06 -5.22 -3.33
N ARG A 594 17.03 -5.95 -3.86
CA ARG A 594 18.24 -6.45 -3.17
C ARG A 594 19.42 -6.36 -4.14
N PRO A 595 20.68 -6.43 -3.68
CA PRO A 595 21.85 -6.24 -4.53
C PRO A 595 21.75 -7.05 -5.84
N ALA A 596 21.83 -6.37 -6.98
CA ALA A 596 21.72 -6.93 -8.33
C ALA A 596 20.38 -7.64 -8.65
N VAL A 597 19.28 -7.37 -7.93
CA VAL A 597 17.94 -7.88 -8.25
C VAL A 597 16.94 -6.73 -8.30
N PHE A 598 16.18 -6.68 -9.39
CA PHE A 598 15.28 -5.57 -9.70
C PHE A 598 13.84 -6.04 -9.87
N ALA A 599 12.90 -5.14 -9.58
CA ALA A 599 11.49 -5.31 -9.89
C ALA A 599 10.88 -3.99 -10.36
N PHE A 600 9.76 -4.05 -11.05
CA PHE A 600 8.96 -2.85 -11.30
C PHE A 600 8.51 -2.21 -9.99
N ALA A 601 8.36 -0.88 -10.00
CA ALA A 601 7.93 -0.11 -8.83
C ALA A 601 6.61 -0.65 -8.26
N HIS A 602 5.69 -1.04 -9.16
CA HIS A 602 4.43 -1.72 -8.86
C HIS A 602 4.16 -2.82 -9.90
N LEU A 603 3.53 -3.93 -9.48
CA LEU A 603 3.22 -5.06 -10.36
C LEU A 603 2.38 -4.63 -11.58
N THR A 604 1.45 -3.71 -11.38
CA THR A 604 0.59 -3.28 -12.49
C THR A 604 1.34 -2.58 -13.63
N PHE A 605 2.50 -1.96 -13.36
CA PHE A 605 3.35 -1.44 -14.44
C PHE A 605 3.97 -2.57 -15.26
N GLN A 606 4.37 -3.67 -14.61
CA GLN A 606 4.81 -4.88 -15.31
C GLN A 606 3.68 -5.46 -16.17
N GLU A 607 2.47 -5.60 -15.62
CA GLU A 607 1.32 -6.17 -16.34
C GLU A 607 0.91 -5.30 -17.54
N TYR A 608 0.90 -3.98 -17.37
CA TYR A 608 0.65 -3.03 -18.46
C TYR A 608 1.73 -3.10 -19.55
N LEU A 609 3.01 -3.08 -19.18
CA LEU A 609 4.12 -3.16 -20.13
C LEU A 609 4.18 -4.50 -20.85
N ALA A 610 3.82 -5.60 -20.19
CA ALA A 610 3.69 -6.91 -20.80
C ALA A 610 2.55 -6.94 -21.82
N ALA A 611 1.39 -6.38 -21.48
CA ALA A 611 0.27 -6.25 -22.43
C ALA A 611 0.67 -5.41 -23.65
N LEU A 612 1.37 -4.29 -23.42
CA LEU A 612 1.90 -3.43 -24.48
C LEU A 612 2.95 -4.15 -25.35
N ALA A 613 3.74 -5.06 -24.77
CA ALA A 613 4.69 -5.89 -25.50
C ALA A 613 3.99 -6.91 -26.40
N VAL A 614 2.84 -7.47 -25.99
CA VAL A 614 2.05 -8.35 -26.84
C VAL A 614 1.37 -7.57 -27.96
N ASP A 615 0.80 -6.39 -27.67
CA ASP A 615 0.11 -5.54 -28.65
C ASP A 615 1.04 -5.03 -29.77
N GLN A 616 2.24 -4.56 -29.39
CA GLN A 616 3.19 -3.94 -30.32
C GLN A 616 4.25 -4.91 -30.86
N GLY A 617 4.18 -6.20 -30.49
CA GLY A 617 5.17 -7.22 -30.79
C GLY A 617 6.36 -7.25 -29.81
N ASN A 618 6.89 -8.45 -29.56
CA ASN A 618 7.96 -8.71 -28.60
C ASN A 618 8.96 -9.75 -29.11
N GLU A 619 10.16 -9.76 -28.53
CA GLU A 619 11.26 -10.66 -28.93
C GLU A 619 10.99 -12.15 -28.59
N LEU A 620 10.15 -12.42 -27.60
CA LEU A 620 9.74 -13.77 -27.22
C LEU A 620 8.69 -14.35 -28.17
N LYS A 621 8.18 -13.55 -29.11
CA LYS A 621 7.11 -13.90 -30.05
C LYS A 621 5.82 -14.35 -29.36
N ILE A 622 5.61 -13.93 -28.12
CA ILE A 622 4.39 -14.23 -27.39
C ILE A 622 3.25 -13.47 -28.06
N THR A 623 2.22 -14.20 -28.48
CA THR A 623 1.10 -13.64 -29.23
C THR A 623 -0.17 -13.53 -28.38
N ARG A 624 -1.10 -12.68 -28.82
CA ARG A 624 -2.45 -12.61 -28.27
C ARG A 624 -3.14 -13.97 -28.23
N ASP A 625 -2.97 -14.78 -29.26
CA ASP A 625 -3.64 -16.07 -29.40
C ASP A 625 -3.07 -17.10 -28.39
N GLU A 626 -1.80 -16.97 -27.99
CA GLU A 626 -1.21 -17.74 -26.88
C GLU A 626 -1.80 -17.32 -25.53
N LEU A 627 -1.90 -16.00 -25.26
CA LEU A 627 -2.56 -15.49 -24.06
C LEU A 627 -4.02 -15.95 -23.95
N LEU A 628 -4.73 -16.01 -25.08
CA LEU A 628 -6.09 -16.52 -25.14
C LEU A 628 -6.18 -18.00 -24.87
N ARG A 629 -5.23 -18.81 -25.38
CA ARG A 629 -5.17 -20.24 -25.08
C ARG A 629 -4.93 -20.49 -23.59
N ASP A 630 -4.07 -19.67 -22.98
CA ASP A 630 -3.68 -19.79 -21.59
C ASP A 630 -4.43 -18.79 -20.68
N TYR A 631 -5.68 -18.43 -21.02
CA TYR A 631 -6.44 -17.39 -20.30
C TYR A 631 -6.64 -17.69 -18.80
N ALA A 632 -6.68 -18.97 -18.44
CA ALA A 632 -6.81 -19.43 -17.05
C ALA A 632 -5.49 -19.33 -16.27
N ASP A 633 -4.37 -19.08 -16.94
CA ASP A 633 -3.09 -18.87 -16.28
C ASP A 633 -3.09 -17.53 -15.55
N THR A 634 -2.83 -17.59 -14.25
CA THR A 634 -2.75 -16.41 -13.37
C THR A 634 -1.74 -15.37 -13.83
N ARG A 635 -0.70 -15.76 -14.59
CA ARG A 635 0.25 -14.84 -15.23
C ARG A 635 -0.48 -13.88 -16.18
N TRP A 636 -1.43 -14.35 -16.96
CA TRP A 636 -2.08 -13.53 -18.01
C TRP A 636 -3.37 -12.85 -17.57
N ARG A 637 -3.89 -13.19 -16.38
CA ARG A 637 -5.18 -12.71 -15.85
C ARG A 637 -5.42 -11.20 -15.94
N GLU A 638 -4.43 -10.34 -15.66
CA GLU A 638 -4.56 -8.88 -15.84
C GLU A 638 -4.02 -8.39 -17.19
N VAL A 639 -3.09 -9.14 -17.79
CA VAL A 639 -2.46 -8.77 -19.06
C VAL A 639 -3.46 -8.83 -20.21
N LEU A 640 -4.30 -9.87 -20.26
CA LEU A 640 -5.28 -10.06 -21.32
C LEU A 640 -6.36 -8.95 -21.32
N PRO A 641 -7.01 -8.60 -20.19
CA PRO A 641 -7.89 -7.43 -20.13
C PRO A 641 -7.23 -6.10 -20.52
N LEU A 642 -5.99 -5.86 -20.08
CA LEU A 642 -5.26 -4.65 -20.43
C LEU A 642 -4.96 -4.61 -21.93
N LEU A 643 -4.58 -5.74 -22.54
CA LEU A 643 -4.41 -5.90 -23.99
C LEU A 643 -5.72 -5.52 -24.71
N CYS A 644 -6.86 -6.06 -24.29
CA CYS A 644 -8.17 -5.71 -24.87
C CYS A 644 -8.47 -4.21 -24.83
N GLY A 645 -8.11 -3.51 -23.75
CA GLY A 645 -8.36 -2.07 -23.62
C GLY A 645 -7.39 -1.18 -24.39
N MET A 646 -6.17 -1.64 -24.69
CA MET A 646 -5.22 -0.88 -25.51
C MET A 646 -5.31 -1.16 -27.00
N SER A 647 -5.77 -2.35 -27.39
CA SER A 647 -5.89 -2.74 -28.79
C SER A 647 -7.05 -2.03 -29.50
N SER A 648 -7.05 -2.09 -30.84
CA SER A 648 -8.12 -1.52 -31.66
C SER A 648 -9.49 -2.17 -31.39
N ARG A 649 -10.58 -1.43 -31.66
CA ARG A 649 -11.96 -1.94 -31.59
C ARG A 649 -12.16 -3.31 -32.25
N GLN A 650 -11.55 -3.55 -33.40
CA GLN A 650 -11.66 -4.82 -34.12
C GLN A 650 -10.97 -5.94 -33.35
N THR A 651 -9.74 -5.71 -32.88
CA THR A 651 -8.96 -6.68 -32.11
C THR A 651 -9.64 -7.01 -30.78
N ALA A 652 -10.11 -6.00 -30.03
CA ALA A 652 -10.82 -6.20 -28.79
C ALA A 652 -12.10 -7.03 -28.99
N ARG A 653 -12.85 -6.75 -30.06
CA ARG A 653 -14.02 -7.54 -30.45
C ARG A 653 -13.68 -8.99 -30.73
N GLU A 654 -12.63 -9.26 -31.52
CA GLU A 654 -12.20 -10.62 -31.84
C GLU A 654 -11.84 -11.41 -30.59
N VAL A 655 -11.09 -10.80 -29.66
CA VAL A 655 -10.73 -11.43 -28.37
C VAL A 655 -11.98 -11.81 -27.60
N LEU A 656 -12.94 -10.90 -27.48
CA LEU A 656 -14.19 -11.15 -26.75
C LEU A 656 -15.05 -12.20 -27.44
N GLU A 657 -15.12 -12.20 -28.77
CA GLU A 657 -15.85 -13.23 -29.52
C GLU A 657 -15.22 -14.61 -29.34
N GLN A 658 -13.89 -14.70 -29.27
CA GLN A 658 -13.18 -15.95 -28.96
C GLN A 658 -13.44 -16.41 -27.53
N LEU A 659 -13.30 -15.52 -26.53
CA LEU A 659 -13.60 -15.85 -25.13
C LEU A 659 -15.05 -16.32 -24.94
N ILE A 660 -16.02 -15.73 -25.66
CA ILE A 660 -17.41 -16.19 -25.63
C ILE A 660 -17.55 -17.63 -26.13
N SER A 661 -16.74 -18.02 -27.13
CA SER A 661 -16.79 -19.33 -27.77
C SER A 661 -16.09 -20.45 -27.02
N PHE A 662 -15.28 -20.13 -26.00
CA PHE A 662 -14.58 -21.13 -25.21
C PHE A 662 -15.53 -21.95 -24.35
N ASP A 663 -15.10 -23.18 -24.09
CA ASP A 663 -15.78 -24.10 -23.17
C ASP A 663 -15.83 -23.53 -21.75
N GLU A 664 -16.79 -24.01 -20.97
CA GLU A 664 -17.04 -23.51 -19.62
C GLU A 664 -15.86 -23.81 -18.68
N SER A 665 -15.41 -22.80 -17.94
CA SER A 665 -14.46 -22.91 -16.83
C SER A 665 -14.82 -21.92 -15.73
N LEU A 666 -14.25 -22.13 -14.54
CA LEU A 666 -14.52 -21.28 -13.37
C LEU A 666 -13.94 -19.86 -13.55
N GLU A 667 -12.85 -19.73 -14.31
CA GLU A 667 -12.10 -18.49 -14.49
C GLU A 667 -12.64 -17.64 -15.66
N LEU A 668 -13.29 -18.27 -16.65
CA LEU A 668 -13.67 -17.60 -17.90
C LEU A 668 -14.63 -16.43 -17.67
N ALA A 669 -15.57 -16.54 -16.72
CA ALA A 669 -16.52 -15.48 -16.44
C ALA A 669 -15.83 -14.20 -15.97
N GLU A 670 -14.85 -14.33 -15.08
CA GLU A 670 -14.08 -13.20 -14.54
C GLU A 670 -13.22 -12.57 -15.63
N VAL A 671 -12.49 -13.39 -16.39
CA VAL A 671 -11.62 -12.92 -17.49
C VAL A 671 -12.44 -12.20 -18.56
N LEU A 672 -13.57 -12.77 -18.98
CA LEU A 672 -14.45 -12.17 -19.98
C LEU A 672 -15.04 -10.85 -19.50
N ASN A 673 -15.49 -10.79 -18.24
CA ASN A 673 -16.04 -9.57 -17.65
C ASN A 673 -14.98 -8.47 -17.54
N ASP A 674 -13.77 -8.78 -17.07
CA ASP A 674 -12.69 -7.80 -16.97
C ASP A 674 -12.18 -7.34 -18.34
N ALA A 675 -12.07 -8.25 -19.32
CA ALA A 675 -11.71 -7.90 -20.70
C ALA A 675 -12.75 -6.98 -21.35
N TYR A 676 -14.04 -7.27 -21.16
CA TYR A 676 -15.13 -6.43 -21.67
C TYR A 676 -15.15 -5.07 -20.97
N TRP A 677 -15.06 -5.05 -19.65
CA TRP A 677 -15.04 -3.82 -18.84
C TRP A 677 -13.90 -2.90 -19.27
N THR A 678 -12.70 -3.45 -19.47
CA THR A 678 -11.51 -2.68 -19.85
C THR A 678 -11.56 -2.16 -21.28
N SER A 679 -12.33 -2.80 -22.15
CA SER A 679 -12.50 -2.38 -23.56
C SER A 679 -13.76 -1.56 -23.81
N LEU A 680 -14.52 -1.18 -22.77
CA LEU A 680 -15.78 -0.45 -22.92
C LEU A 680 -15.68 0.83 -23.73
N ARG A 681 -14.56 1.55 -23.65
CA ARG A 681 -14.32 2.74 -24.46
C ARG A 681 -14.36 2.42 -25.95
N GLU A 682 -13.72 1.33 -26.35
CA GLU A 682 -13.61 0.90 -27.74
C GLU A 682 -14.91 0.25 -28.22
N ILE A 683 -15.52 -0.63 -27.43
CA ILE A 683 -16.61 -1.50 -27.88
C ILE A 683 -17.98 -1.22 -27.25
N GLY A 684 -18.10 -0.27 -26.31
CA GLY A 684 -19.31 -0.03 -25.51
C GLY A 684 -20.56 0.34 -26.33
N GLY A 685 -20.38 0.86 -27.55
CA GLY A 685 -21.49 1.14 -28.47
C GLY A 685 -22.11 -0.09 -29.13
N ASN A 686 -21.47 -1.27 -29.06
CA ASN A 686 -21.95 -2.48 -29.72
C ASN A 686 -22.97 -3.23 -28.83
N LYS A 687 -24.25 -2.90 -28.98
CA LYS A 687 -25.35 -3.51 -28.22
C LYS A 687 -25.43 -5.04 -28.38
N THR A 688 -25.15 -5.57 -29.56
CA THR A 688 -25.20 -7.01 -29.82
C THR A 688 -24.09 -7.74 -29.07
N LEU A 689 -22.86 -7.24 -29.13
CA LEU A 689 -21.74 -7.81 -28.39
C LEU A 689 -21.97 -7.70 -26.88
N ARG A 690 -22.43 -6.54 -26.40
CA ARG A 690 -22.80 -6.31 -24.99
C ARG A 690 -23.78 -7.38 -24.49
N GLN A 691 -24.85 -7.65 -25.24
CA GLN A 691 -25.83 -8.65 -24.89
C GLN A 691 -25.26 -10.07 -24.90
N ARG A 692 -24.40 -10.42 -25.86
CA ARG A 692 -23.72 -11.73 -25.92
C ARG A 692 -22.77 -11.93 -24.74
N VAL A 693 -21.95 -10.92 -24.42
CA VAL A 693 -21.05 -10.94 -23.25
C VAL A 693 -21.84 -11.10 -21.96
N LEU A 694 -22.87 -10.26 -21.75
CA LEU A 694 -23.74 -10.35 -20.56
C LEU A 694 -24.39 -11.74 -20.43
N THR A 695 -24.89 -12.28 -21.54
CA THR A 695 -25.48 -13.63 -21.59
C THR A 695 -24.46 -14.66 -21.14
N ARG A 696 -23.27 -14.64 -21.75
CA ARG A 696 -22.23 -15.65 -21.49
C ARG A 696 -21.70 -15.58 -20.06
N ILE A 697 -21.42 -14.39 -19.52
CA ILE A 697 -20.96 -14.24 -18.13
C ILE A 697 -21.98 -14.83 -17.15
N LEU A 698 -23.28 -14.59 -17.37
CA LEU A 698 -24.34 -15.09 -16.49
C LEU A 698 -24.57 -16.60 -16.61
N GLU A 699 -24.33 -17.20 -17.77
CA GLU A 699 -24.42 -18.65 -18.00
C GLU A 699 -23.26 -19.41 -17.38
N LEU A 700 -22.05 -18.83 -17.41
CA LEU A 700 -20.83 -19.46 -16.92
C LEU A 700 -20.89 -19.79 -15.41
N PRO A 701 -20.19 -20.84 -14.97
CA PRO A 701 -20.14 -21.22 -13.57
C PRO A 701 -19.42 -20.15 -12.73
N ALA A 702 -19.82 -20.02 -11.47
CA ALA A 702 -19.15 -19.12 -10.53
C ALA A 702 -18.11 -19.86 -9.68
N ALA A 703 -16.95 -19.23 -9.46
CA ALA A 703 -15.89 -19.75 -8.60
C ALA A 703 -16.20 -19.57 -7.10
N ALA A 704 -16.82 -18.45 -6.70
CA ALA A 704 -17.22 -18.21 -5.31
C ALA A 704 -18.41 -17.23 -5.18
N PRO A 705 -19.24 -17.35 -4.11
CA PRO A 705 -20.46 -16.56 -3.94
C PRO A 705 -20.23 -15.04 -3.81
N ASP A 706 -19.12 -14.64 -3.20
CA ASP A 706 -18.73 -13.26 -2.90
C ASP A 706 -17.98 -12.55 -4.04
N GLN A 707 -17.60 -13.31 -5.08
CA GLN A 707 -16.69 -12.84 -6.13
C GLN A 707 -17.38 -12.32 -7.39
N VAL A 708 -18.71 -12.48 -7.52
CA VAL A 708 -19.41 -12.15 -8.76
C VAL A 708 -19.56 -10.63 -8.93
N ARG A 709 -18.52 -9.99 -9.46
CA ARG A 709 -18.48 -8.55 -9.75
C ARG A 709 -18.86 -8.31 -11.22
N PHE A 710 -20.14 -8.12 -11.52
CA PHE A 710 -20.55 -7.70 -12.87
C PHE A 710 -20.21 -6.22 -13.09
N ARG A 711 -19.24 -5.94 -13.95
CA ARG A 711 -18.77 -4.56 -14.19
C ARG A 711 -19.31 -4.04 -15.51
N GLY A 712 -19.82 -2.81 -15.51
CA GLY A 712 -20.29 -2.13 -16.71
C GLY A 712 -21.64 -2.58 -17.24
N PHE A 713 -22.46 -3.20 -16.40
CA PHE A 713 -23.85 -3.51 -16.65
C PHE A 713 -24.72 -2.83 -15.59
N SER A 714 -25.90 -2.33 -16.00
CA SER A 714 -26.85 -1.80 -15.03
C SER A 714 -27.51 -2.95 -14.26
N GLU A 715 -27.98 -2.67 -13.04
CA GLU A 715 -28.72 -3.66 -12.26
C GLU A 715 -29.99 -4.12 -13.01
N ASP A 716 -30.67 -3.22 -13.72
CA ASP A 716 -31.84 -3.56 -14.53
C ASP A 716 -31.50 -4.55 -15.66
N GLU A 717 -30.40 -4.34 -16.38
CA GLU A 717 -29.93 -5.26 -17.43
C GLU A 717 -29.58 -6.63 -16.85
N LEU A 718 -28.84 -6.65 -15.74
CA LEU A 718 -28.42 -7.87 -15.05
C LEU A 718 -29.62 -8.64 -14.52
N THR A 719 -30.53 -7.98 -13.81
CA THR A 719 -31.73 -8.59 -13.22
C THR A 719 -32.63 -9.19 -14.29
N LYS A 720 -32.93 -8.45 -15.36
CA LYS A 720 -33.74 -8.97 -16.48
C LYS A 720 -33.09 -10.18 -17.12
N LYS A 721 -31.77 -10.13 -17.34
CA LYS A 721 -31.06 -11.19 -18.04
C LYS A 721 -30.85 -12.43 -17.16
N ALA A 722 -30.49 -12.26 -15.89
CA ALA A 722 -30.35 -13.34 -14.93
C ALA A 722 -31.69 -14.08 -14.76
N ASN A 723 -32.78 -13.34 -14.58
CA ASN A 723 -34.12 -13.95 -14.57
C ASN A 723 -34.44 -14.63 -15.89
N ALA A 724 -34.03 -14.14 -17.06
CA ALA A 724 -34.30 -14.82 -18.33
C ALA A 724 -33.52 -16.13 -18.53
N LEU A 725 -32.33 -16.25 -17.92
CA LEU A 725 -31.41 -17.39 -18.07
C LEU A 725 -31.60 -18.47 -17.00
N LEU A 726 -32.05 -18.11 -15.80
CA LEU A 726 -32.26 -19.07 -14.71
C LEU A 726 -33.17 -20.24 -15.17
N GLY A 727 -32.68 -21.47 -15.01
CA GLY A 727 -33.40 -22.67 -15.46
C GLY A 727 -33.20 -23.03 -16.95
N ARG A 728 -32.37 -22.29 -17.69
CA ARG A 728 -32.03 -22.55 -19.11
C ARG A 728 -30.53 -22.75 -19.35
N THR A 729 -29.73 -22.60 -18.30
CA THR A 729 -28.30 -22.90 -18.32
C THR A 729 -28.09 -24.40 -18.46
N ASN A 730 -26.96 -24.82 -19.05
CA ASN A 730 -26.63 -26.24 -19.22
C ASN A 730 -25.33 -26.59 -18.47
N GLY A 731 -25.20 -26.07 -17.25
CA GLY A 731 -24.00 -26.24 -16.43
C GLY A 731 -23.79 -27.70 -16.04
N GLN A 732 -22.55 -28.17 -16.17
CA GLN A 732 -22.20 -29.57 -15.92
C GLN A 732 -21.54 -29.83 -14.57
N TYR A 733 -20.86 -28.82 -13.99
CA TYR A 733 -19.96 -29.01 -12.84
C TYR A 733 -20.14 -28.00 -11.70
N SER A 734 -20.78 -26.86 -11.94
CA SER A 734 -21.01 -25.82 -10.92
C SER A 734 -22.24 -24.98 -11.28
N THR A 735 -22.79 -24.30 -10.29
CA THR A 735 -23.91 -23.36 -10.45
C THR A 735 -23.47 -22.08 -11.17
N SER A 736 -24.37 -21.55 -11.99
CA SER A 736 -24.21 -20.38 -12.83
C SER A 736 -24.14 -19.07 -12.04
N ASN A 737 -23.49 -18.07 -12.63
CA ASN A 737 -23.49 -16.70 -12.13
C ASN A 737 -24.90 -16.09 -12.05
N SER A 738 -25.84 -16.52 -12.90
CA SER A 738 -27.25 -16.10 -12.84
C SER A 738 -27.92 -16.48 -11.52
N TYR A 739 -27.66 -17.70 -11.04
CA TYR A 739 -28.16 -18.20 -9.76
C TYR A 739 -27.58 -17.41 -8.58
N TRP A 740 -26.26 -17.21 -8.56
CA TRP A 740 -25.60 -16.46 -7.48
C TRP A 740 -26.05 -15.00 -7.43
N TYR A 741 -26.19 -14.33 -8.58
CA TYR A 741 -26.67 -12.95 -8.64
C TYR A 741 -28.04 -12.77 -7.96
N LEU A 742 -28.97 -13.70 -8.23
CA LEU A 742 -30.33 -13.69 -7.70
C LEU A 742 -30.42 -14.17 -6.24
N LEU A 743 -29.56 -15.12 -5.84
CA LEU A 743 -29.50 -15.59 -4.45
C LEU A 743 -29.21 -14.45 -3.46
N PHE A 744 -28.35 -13.52 -3.86
CA PHE A 744 -28.00 -12.34 -3.05
C PHE A 744 -28.92 -11.13 -3.26
N ARG A 745 -29.92 -11.23 -4.14
CA ARG A 745 -30.90 -10.18 -4.46
C ARG A 745 -32.33 -10.75 -4.56
N PRO A 746 -32.88 -11.27 -3.46
CA PRO A 746 -34.15 -12.00 -3.49
C PRO A 746 -35.34 -11.15 -3.97
N GLU A 747 -35.31 -9.84 -3.74
CA GLU A 747 -36.31 -8.87 -4.22
C GLU A 747 -36.37 -8.77 -5.75
N SER A 748 -35.30 -9.19 -6.44
CA SER A 748 -35.19 -9.16 -7.90
C SER A 748 -35.68 -10.44 -8.58
N ILE A 749 -36.12 -11.46 -7.82
CA ILE A 749 -36.52 -12.76 -8.37
C ILE A 749 -37.95 -12.70 -8.94
N GLU A 750 -38.10 -13.03 -10.22
CA GLU A 750 -39.40 -13.18 -10.88
C GLU A 750 -39.99 -14.57 -10.62
N PHE A 751 -40.58 -14.77 -9.44
CA PHE A 751 -41.09 -16.08 -9.00
C PHE A 751 -42.12 -16.71 -9.96
N ASP A 752 -42.98 -15.91 -10.60
CA ASP A 752 -44.01 -16.44 -11.51
C ASP A 752 -43.39 -17.01 -12.80
N CYS A 753 -42.35 -16.35 -13.31
CA CYS A 753 -41.56 -16.81 -14.45
C CYS A 753 -40.78 -18.09 -14.09
N LEU A 754 -40.13 -18.09 -12.93
CA LEU A 754 -39.37 -19.24 -12.43
C LEU A 754 -40.29 -20.45 -12.24
N TRP A 755 -41.47 -20.23 -11.66
CA TRP A 755 -42.50 -21.24 -11.47
C TRP A 755 -42.93 -21.89 -12.79
N LEU A 756 -43.23 -21.09 -13.81
CA LEU A 756 -43.63 -21.60 -15.12
C LEU A 756 -42.54 -22.48 -15.75
N ARG A 757 -41.26 -22.13 -15.56
CA ARG A 757 -40.15 -22.91 -16.12
C ARG A 757 -39.95 -24.25 -15.46
N VAL A 758 -40.07 -24.31 -14.12
CA VAL A 758 -39.88 -25.58 -13.43
C VAL A 758 -41.00 -26.58 -13.74
N LYS A 759 -42.12 -26.17 -14.37
CA LYS A 759 -43.08 -27.16 -14.91
C LYS A 759 -42.46 -28.08 -15.96
N ASP A 760 -41.46 -27.60 -16.70
CA ASP A 760 -40.73 -28.37 -17.72
C ASP A 760 -39.39 -28.93 -17.18
N TRP A 761 -39.30 -29.15 -15.85
CA TRP A 761 -38.09 -29.62 -15.18
C TRP A 761 -37.49 -30.90 -15.75
N LYS A 762 -38.29 -31.76 -16.40
CA LYS A 762 -37.84 -33.02 -17.02
C LYS A 762 -36.82 -32.80 -18.14
N GLN A 763 -36.72 -31.59 -18.69
CA GLN A 763 -35.73 -31.22 -19.70
C GLN A 763 -34.50 -30.50 -19.12
N MET A 764 -34.48 -30.23 -17.81
CA MET A 764 -33.37 -29.54 -17.15
C MET A 764 -32.29 -30.52 -16.71
N SER A 765 -31.03 -30.06 -16.71
CA SER A 765 -29.96 -30.80 -16.04
C SER A 765 -30.21 -30.82 -14.50
N PRO A 766 -29.65 -31.80 -13.77
CA PRO A 766 -29.75 -31.83 -12.30
C PRO A 766 -29.25 -30.55 -11.61
N ILE A 767 -28.22 -29.89 -12.14
CA ILE A 767 -27.67 -28.64 -11.59
C ILE A 767 -28.61 -27.48 -11.87
N THR A 768 -29.07 -27.34 -13.12
CA THR A 768 -30.01 -26.30 -13.53
C THR A 768 -31.30 -26.35 -12.72
N LEU A 769 -31.82 -27.57 -12.49
CA LEU A 769 -32.99 -27.77 -11.65
C LEU A 769 -32.71 -27.40 -10.18
N ALA A 770 -31.53 -27.76 -9.66
CA ALA A 770 -31.13 -27.43 -8.29
C ALA A 770 -31.07 -25.93 -8.04
N GLU A 771 -30.57 -25.13 -8.99
CA GLU A 771 -30.57 -23.66 -8.90
C GLU A 771 -32.00 -23.11 -8.69
N CYS A 772 -32.94 -23.58 -9.50
CA CYS A 772 -34.34 -23.17 -9.42
C CYS A 772 -34.99 -23.63 -8.11
N VAL A 773 -34.84 -24.92 -7.77
CA VAL A 773 -35.40 -25.52 -6.55
C VAL A 773 -34.88 -24.78 -5.32
N HIS A 774 -33.57 -24.54 -5.24
CA HIS A 774 -32.97 -23.84 -4.12
C HIS A 774 -33.54 -22.42 -3.96
N LEU A 775 -33.54 -21.59 -5.01
CA LEU A 775 -34.03 -20.21 -4.93
C LEU A 775 -35.51 -20.13 -4.55
N LEU A 776 -36.34 -21.01 -5.11
CA LEU A 776 -37.76 -21.08 -4.77
C LEU A 776 -37.96 -21.40 -3.29
N HIS A 777 -37.29 -22.44 -2.79
CA HIS A 777 -37.43 -22.86 -1.39
C HIS A 777 -36.79 -21.85 -0.43
N ARG A 778 -35.75 -21.14 -0.86
CA ARG A 778 -35.09 -20.11 -0.07
C ARG A 778 -35.94 -18.86 0.09
N HIS A 779 -36.51 -18.34 -0.99
CA HIS A 779 -37.06 -16.98 -1.01
C HIS A 779 -38.56 -16.88 -1.34
N SER A 780 -39.21 -17.92 -1.88
CA SER A 780 -40.64 -17.84 -2.22
C SER A 780 -41.53 -17.79 -0.97
N PRO A 781 -42.62 -17.00 -0.97
CA PRO A 781 -43.62 -17.03 0.10
C PRO A 781 -44.16 -18.45 0.37
N ALA A 782 -44.44 -18.77 1.64
CA ALA A 782 -44.89 -20.10 2.08
C ALA A 782 -46.19 -20.55 1.40
N GLU A 783 -47.15 -19.65 1.24
CA GLU A 783 -48.44 -19.90 0.56
C GLU A 783 -48.24 -20.33 -0.90
N ARG A 784 -47.30 -19.70 -1.60
CA ARG A 784 -46.95 -20.08 -2.98
C ARG A 784 -46.24 -21.43 -3.02
N LEU A 785 -45.31 -21.68 -2.09
CA LEU A 785 -44.64 -22.98 -1.98
C LEU A 785 -45.60 -24.12 -1.66
N ALA A 786 -46.70 -23.89 -0.93
CA ALA A 786 -47.68 -24.94 -0.68
C ALA A 786 -48.30 -25.51 -1.97
N SER A 787 -48.44 -24.69 -3.01
CA SER A 787 -48.87 -25.14 -4.34
C SER A 787 -47.85 -26.05 -5.03
N TRP A 788 -46.59 -26.08 -4.57
CA TRP A 788 -45.49 -26.89 -5.15
C TRP A 788 -45.66 -28.37 -4.84
N THR A 789 -46.43 -28.70 -3.80
CA THR A 789 -46.70 -30.08 -3.39
C THR A 789 -47.32 -30.92 -4.51
N GLN A 790 -47.94 -30.30 -5.52
CA GLN A 790 -48.46 -30.96 -6.73
C GLN A 790 -47.36 -31.39 -7.72
N ALA A 791 -46.16 -30.81 -7.64
CA ALA A 791 -44.99 -31.15 -8.44
C ALA A 791 -44.00 -32.05 -7.66
N SER A 792 -44.50 -32.88 -6.74
CA SER A 792 -43.70 -33.76 -5.86
C SER A 792 -42.74 -34.71 -6.59
N GLU A 793 -43.05 -35.08 -7.83
CA GLU A 793 -42.14 -35.87 -8.69
C GLU A 793 -40.78 -35.20 -8.89
N CYS A 794 -40.72 -33.86 -8.88
CA CYS A 794 -39.49 -33.10 -9.07
C CYS A 794 -38.48 -33.39 -7.94
N TYR A 795 -38.93 -33.52 -6.69
CA TYR A 795 -38.04 -33.80 -5.56
C TYR A 795 -37.33 -35.14 -5.66
N ARG A 796 -37.97 -36.13 -6.29
CA ARG A 796 -37.40 -37.47 -6.50
C ARG A 796 -36.40 -37.53 -7.66
N SER A 797 -36.34 -36.48 -8.47
CA SER A 797 -35.40 -36.42 -9.59
C SER A 797 -33.95 -36.36 -9.09
N PRO A 798 -32.96 -36.81 -9.91
CA PRO A 798 -31.57 -36.81 -9.51
C PRO A 798 -31.07 -35.43 -9.06
N GLY A 799 -30.34 -35.41 -7.94
CA GLY A 799 -29.69 -34.21 -7.44
C GLY A 799 -28.41 -33.85 -8.20
N PRO A 800 -27.86 -32.64 -8.00
CA PRO A 800 -26.62 -32.22 -8.63
C PRO A 800 -25.41 -32.98 -8.08
N ASN A 801 -24.43 -33.21 -8.96
CA ASN A 801 -23.14 -33.81 -8.63
C ASN A 801 -22.02 -32.80 -8.91
N PHE A 802 -21.53 -32.13 -7.86
CA PHE A 802 -20.50 -31.10 -8.00
C PHE A 802 -19.08 -31.69 -7.90
N SER A 803 -18.89 -32.71 -7.05
CA SER A 803 -17.61 -33.44 -6.88
C SER A 803 -17.85 -34.79 -6.20
N GLU A 804 -16.80 -35.61 -6.05
CA GLU A 804 -16.88 -36.88 -5.27
C GLU A 804 -17.36 -36.65 -3.83
N ASP A 805 -17.01 -35.51 -3.23
CA ASP A 805 -17.35 -35.16 -1.84
C ASP A 805 -18.67 -34.38 -1.70
N VAL A 806 -19.16 -33.73 -2.77
CA VAL A 806 -20.35 -32.89 -2.74
C VAL A 806 -21.35 -33.36 -3.79
N LYS A 807 -22.09 -34.41 -3.42
CA LYS A 807 -23.09 -35.06 -4.26
C LYS A 807 -24.45 -35.10 -3.55
N TYR A 808 -25.48 -34.68 -4.26
CA TYR A 808 -26.87 -34.75 -3.81
C TYR A 808 -27.57 -35.87 -4.55
N LYS A 809 -28.24 -36.76 -3.82
CA LYS A 809 -28.89 -37.92 -4.42
C LYS A 809 -30.17 -37.52 -5.16
N SER A 810 -30.91 -36.58 -4.60
CA SER A 810 -32.17 -36.10 -5.13
C SER A 810 -32.29 -34.58 -5.03
N GLN A 811 -33.26 -33.98 -5.72
CA GLN A 811 -33.58 -32.56 -5.55
C GLN A 811 -34.23 -32.25 -4.18
N ALA A 812 -34.71 -33.26 -3.47
CA ALA A 812 -35.32 -33.10 -2.15
C ALA A 812 -34.31 -32.54 -1.12
N SER A 813 -33.04 -32.97 -1.16
CA SER A 813 -32.00 -32.43 -0.29
C SER A 813 -31.63 -30.97 -0.62
N ILE A 814 -31.67 -30.58 -1.90
CA ILE A 814 -31.51 -29.18 -2.33
C ILE A 814 -32.68 -28.32 -1.85
N ALA A 815 -33.91 -28.83 -1.95
CA ALA A 815 -35.10 -28.16 -1.44
C ALA A 815 -35.00 -27.94 0.07
N LEU A 816 -34.56 -28.96 0.83
CA LEU A 816 -34.35 -28.86 2.27
C LEU A 816 -33.27 -27.82 2.61
N LEU A 817 -32.16 -27.77 1.87
CA LEU A 817 -31.13 -26.73 2.01
C LEU A 817 -31.67 -25.32 1.72
N GLY A 818 -32.54 -25.17 0.72
CA GLY A 818 -33.20 -23.89 0.47
C GLY A 818 -34.03 -23.43 1.67
N LEU A 819 -34.65 -24.37 2.38
CA LEU A 819 -35.50 -24.08 3.53
C LEU A 819 -34.74 -23.66 4.79
N THR A 820 -33.46 -24.03 4.96
CA THR A 820 -32.63 -23.70 6.14
C THR A 820 -32.24 -22.22 6.19
N ASN A 821 -33.20 -21.33 6.45
CA ASN A 821 -33.02 -19.88 6.56
C ASN A 821 -33.46 -19.42 7.96
N GLU A 822 -32.59 -18.71 8.68
CA GLU A 822 -32.84 -18.25 10.06
C GLU A 822 -34.11 -17.39 10.20
N GLN A 823 -34.57 -16.77 9.10
CA GLN A 823 -35.78 -15.94 9.07
C GLN A 823 -37.07 -16.72 8.75
N ARG A 824 -36.99 -17.98 8.29
CA ARG A 824 -38.20 -18.76 7.96
C ARG A 824 -38.84 -19.32 9.22
N VAL A 825 -40.16 -19.17 9.25
CA VAL A 825 -41.01 -19.64 10.34
C VAL A 825 -41.86 -20.79 9.80
N LEU A 826 -41.92 -21.91 10.53
CA LEU A 826 -42.69 -23.07 10.11
C LEU A 826 -44.18 -22.79 10.29
N ASP A 827 -44.92 -22.58 9.20
CA ASP A 827 -46.39 -22.47 9.18
C ASP A 827 -47.03 -23.75 8.57
N VAL A 828 -48.37 -23.79 8.48
CA VAL A 828 -49.10 -24.95 7.93
C VAL A 828 -48.71 -25.23 6.47
N SER A 829 -48.46 -24.18 5.68
CA SER A 829 -48.11 -24.26 4.27
C SER A 829 -46.72 -24.88 4.08
N LEU A 830 -45.73 -24.38 4.81
CA LEU A 830 -44.36 -24.90 4.82
C LEU A 830 -44.27 -26.29 5.42
N ALA A 831 -45.08 -26.61 6.44
CA ALA A 831 -45.13 -27.95 7.02
C ALA A 831 -45.54 -29.01 5.99
N ARG A 832 -46.52 -28.71 5.13
CA ARG A 832 -46.92 -29.62 4.03
C ARG A 832 -45.80 -29.81 3.00
N VAL A 833 -45.08 -28.74 2.65
CA VAL A 833 -43.93 -28.81 1.73
C VAL A 833 -42.81 -29.64 2.34
N LEU A 834 -42.49 -29.43 3.62
CA LEU A 834 -41.47 -30.16 4.33
C LEU A 834 -41.78 -31.66 4.42
N VAL A 835 -43.03 -32.04 4.68
CA VAL A 835 -43.46 -33.44 4.66
C VAL A 835 -43.19 -34.07 3.29
N SER A 836 -43.57 -33.40 2.20
CA SER A 836 -43.33 -33.89 0.83
C SER A 836 -41.83 -34.06 0.50
N ILE A 837 -40.99 -33.13 0.98
CA ILE A 837 -39.53 -33.21 0.85
C ILE A 837 -38.98 -34.42 1.62
N LEU A 838 -39.35 -34.58 2.90
CA LEU A 838 -38.89 -35.69 3.73
C LEU A 838 -39.34 -37.03 3.17
N ASP A 839 -40.58 -37.15 2.71
CA ASP A 839 -41.08 -38.34 2.03
C ASP A 839 -40.24 -38.69 0.80
N SER A 840 -39.91 -37.69 -0.03
CA SER A 840 -39.09 -37.88 -1.22
C SER A 840 -37.65 -38.30 -0.86
N MET A 841 -37.08 -37.75 0.21
CA MET A 841 -35.76 -38.15 0.72
C MET A 841 -35.77 -39.59 1.24
N ILE A 842 -36.83 -40.00 1.95
CA ILE A 842 -36.99 -41.37 2.46
C ILE A 842 -37.08 -42.38 1.30
N GLU A 843 -37.93 -42.09 0.31
CA GLU A 843 -38.15 -42.96 -0.84
C GLU A 843 -36.90 -43.11 -1.71
N THR A 844 -36.16 -42.02 -1.93
CA THR A 844 -34.91 -42.05 -2.71
C THR A 844 -33.71 -42.53 -1.90
N LYS A 845 -33.87 -42.74 -0.58
CA LYS A 845 -32.78 -42.97 0.37
C LYS A 845 -31.70 -41.88 0.28
N ASP A 846 -32.11 -40.62 0.18
CA ASP A 846 -31.24 -39.46 0.19
C ASP A 846 -30.95 -39.06 1.64
N VAL A 847 -29.75 -39.33 2.13
CA VAL A 847 -29.33 -39.04 3.50
C VAL A 847 -28.88 -37.59 3.72
N GLY A 848 -29.00 -36.72 2.70
CA GLY A 848 -28.54 -35.33 2.72
C GLY A 848 -27.04 -35.18 2.41
N SER A 849 -26.60 -33.93 2.22
CA SER A 849 -25.21 -33.59 1.86
C SER A 849 -24.36 -33.22 3.09
N PRO A 850 -23.04 -33.49 3.07
CA PRO A 850 -22.05 -33.13 4.10
C PRO A 850 -21.96 -31.67 4.55
N VAL A 851 -22.64 -30.73 3.87
CA VAL A 851 -22.39 -29.28 3.97
C VAL A 851 -23.33 -28.57 4.96
N THR A 852 -24.39 -29.24 5.44
CA THR A 852 -25.30 -28.66 6.44
C THR A 852 -24.66 -28.66 7.83
N HIS A 853 -24.41 -27.47 8.37
CA HIS A 853 -23.82 -27.29 9.69
C HIS A 853 -24.88 -27.54 10.78
N PRO A 854 -24.50 -28.00 12.00
CA PRO A 854 -25.45 -28.22 13.09
C PRO A 854 -26.30 -27.02 13.53
N SER A 855 -25.91 -25.80 13.13
CA SER A 855 -26.67 -24.56 13.32
C SER A 855 -27.81 -24.39 12.32
N ASP A 856 -27.80 -25.14 11.22
CA ASP A 856 -28.73 -24.99 10.09
C ASP A 856 -30.01 -25.76 10.39
N VAL A 857 -30.69 -25.32 11.44
CA VAL A 857 -32.00 -25.83 11.82
C VAL A 857 -32.99 -25.44 10.71
N PRO A 858 -33.83 -26.38 10.21
CA PRO A 858 -34.70 -26.12 9.06
C PRO A 858 -35.60 -24.90 9.24
N PHE A 859 -36.12 -24.67 10.44
CA PHE A 859 -37.04 -23.57 10.74
C PHE A 859 -37.06 -23.21 12.22
N ARG A 860 -37.50 -21.98 12.52
CA ARG A 860 -38.00 -21.64 13.86
C ARG A 860 -39.42 -22.22 14.07
N PRO A 861 -39.66 -22.96 15.16
CA PRO A 861 -41.00 -23.46 15.49
C PRO A 861 -41.98 -22.33 15.86
N ILE A 862 -43.25 -22.47 15.47
CA ILE A 862 -44.38 -21.62 15.89
C ILE A 862 -45.19 -22.36 16.96
N ASP A 863 -45.62 -21.63 18.00
CA ASP A 863 -46.42 -22.17 19.12
C ASP A 863 -47.88 -22.53 18.71
N ASP A 864 -48.37 -22.01 17.58
CA ASP A 864 -49.76 -22.10 17.08
C ASP A 864 -49.95 -22.99 15.82
N LEU A 865 -49.08 -23.95 15.54
CA LEU A 865 -49.33 -24.92 14.45
C LEU A 865 -50.51 -25.85 14.79
N ASP A 866 -51.31 -26.21 13.79
CA ASP A 866 -52.32 -27.28 13.93
C ASP A 866 -51.65 -28.57 14.45
N ARG A 867 -52.18 -29.13 15.54
CA ARG A 867 -51.65 -30.34 16.18
C ARG A 867 -51.52 -31.52 15.22
N GLN A 868 -52.45 -31.66 14.28
CA GLN A 868 -52.42 -32.75 13.30
C GLN A 868 -51.27 -32.58 12.30
N VAL A 869 -51.02 -31.34 11.86
CA VAL A 869 -49.93 -31.01 10.93
C VAL A 869 -48.57 -31.13 11.62
N LEU A 870 -48.47 -30.66 12.87
CA LEU A 870 -47.26 -30.80 13.69
C LEU A 870 -46.90 -32.27 13.90
N GLN A 871 -47.91 -33.11 14.16
CA GLN A 871 -47.73 -34.55 14.34
C GLN A 871 -47.22 -35.22 13.06
N GLN A 872 -47.78 -34.87 11.89
CA GLN A 872 -47.32 -35.39 10.60
C GLN A 872 -45.85 -35.02 10.31
N VAL A 873 -45.46 -33.77 10.56
CA VAL A 873 -44.06 -33.34 10.40
C VAL A 873 -43.13 -34.14 11.32
N LYS A 874 -43.52 -34.33 12.59
CA LYS A 874 -42.73 -35.10 13.56
C LYS A 874 -42.56 -36.56 13.13
N GLU A 875 -43.65 -37.21 12.71
CA GLU A 875 -43.63 -38.60 12.26
C GLU A 875 -42.66 -38.79 11.09
N LYS A 876 -42.75 -37.92 10.08
CA LYS A 876 -41.86 -37.98 8.91
C LYS A 876 -40.41 -37.64 9.21
N ALA A 877 -40.17 -36.66 10.08
CA ALA A 877 -38.81 -36.34 10.51
C ALA A 877 -38.17 -37.49 11.30
N LEU A 878 -38.93 -38.18 12.15
CA LEU A 878 -38.46 -39.38 12.87
C LEU A 878 -38.21 -40.56 11.93
N GLU A 879 -39.07 -40.78 10.94
CA GLU A 879 -38.89 -41.80 9.89
C GLU A 879 -37.59 -41.54 9.10
N PHE A 880 -37.36 -40.28 8.71
CA PHE A 880 -36.11 -39.86 8.07
C PHE A 880 -34.88 -40.11 8.96
N VAL A 881 -34.94 -39.72 10.25
CA VAL A 881 -33.84 -39.97 11.21
C VAL A 881 -33.57 -41.46 11.37
N ALA A 882 -34.61 -42.30 11.38
CA ALA A 882 -34.45 -43.75 11.45
C ALA A 882 -33.76 -44.31 10.20
N MET A 883 -34.14 -43.82 9.01
CA MET A 883 -33.47 -44.17 7.75
C MET A 883 -31.98 -43.79 7.78
N VAL A 884 -31.64 -42.55 8.15
CA VAL A 884 -30.23 -42.08 8.20
C VAL A 884 -29.41 -42.92 9.18
N LYS A 885 -29.98 -43.32 10.32
CA LYS A 885 -29.33 -44.22 11.29
C LYS A 885 -29.08 -45.62 10.75
N ALA A 886 -29.93 -46.11 9.84
CA ALA A 886 -29.81 -47.44 9.24
C ALA A 886 -28.81 -47.48 8.07
N ASP A 887 -28.53 -46.32 7.43
CA ASP A 887 -27.90 -46.27 6.10
C ASP A 887 -26.42 -45.80 6.07
N THR A 888 -25.71 -45.53 7.18
CA THR A 888 -24.44 -44.76 7.08
C THR A 888 -23.18 -45.22 7.86
N ASP A 889 -22.13 -45.55 7.10
CA ASP A 889 -20.70 -45.51 7.49
C ASP A 889 -20.12 -44.07 7.51
N ASP A 890 -20.82 -43.09 6.93
CA ASP A 890 -20.40 -41.68 6.90
C ASP A 890 -20.70 -40.93 8.22
N ARG A 891 -19.69 -40.24 8.75
CA ARG A 891 -19.76 -39.47 10.00
C ARG A 891 -20.64 -38.22 9.90
N ARG A 892 -20.73 -37.60 8.72
CA ARG A 892 -21.45 -36.32 8.54
C ARG A 892 -22.96 -36.52 8.41
N SER A 893 -23.43 -37.53 7.68
CA SER A 893 -24.86 -37.90 7.67
C SER A 893 -25.38 -38.22 9.08
N ARG A 894 -24.59 -38.90 9.94
CA ARG A 894 -24.96 -39.11 11.36
C ARG A 894 -25.10 -37.81 12.14
N GLN A 895 -24.25 -36.83 11.85
CA GLN A 895 -24.31 -35.52 12.49
C GLN A 895 -25.58 -34.76 12.06
N PHE A 896 -25.91 -34.79 10.77
CA PHE A 896 -27.15 -34.21 10.25
C PHE A 896 -28.40 -34.88 10.85
N GLY A 897 -28.42 -36.21 10.93
CA GLY A 897 -29.50 -36.96 11.58
C GLY A 897 -29.68 -36.59 13.07
N ARG A 898 -28.61 -36.27 13.80
CA ARG A 898 -28.69 -35.76 15.18
C ARG A 898 -29.32 -34.36 15.25
N VAL A 899 -28.97 -33.47 14.33
CA VAL A 899 -29.52 -32.11 14.26
C VAL A 899 -31.01 -32.16 13.97
N MET A 900 -31.42 -32.98 13.00
CA MET A 900 -32.83 -33.21 12.68
C MET A 900 -33.60 -33.80 13.87
N LEU A 901 -32.99 -34.72 14.64
CA LEU A 901 -33.61 -35.27 15.85
C LEU A 901 -33.85 -34.19 16.91
N VAL A 902 -32.83 -33.39 17.23
CA VAL A 902 -32.93 -32.28 18.20
C VAL A 902 -33.98 -31.26 17.77
N TRP A 903 -34.01 -30.92 16.48
CA TRP A 903 -35.04 -30.04 15.93
C TRP A 903 -36.44 -30.65 16.07
N THR A 904 -36.61 -31.93 15.73
CA THR A 904 -37.89 -32.63 15.84
C THR A 904 -38.40 -32.67 17.28
N GLU A 905 -37.50 -32.86 18.25
CA GLU A 905 -37.82 -32.81 19.69
C GLU A 905 -38.21 -31.40 20.15
N SER A 906 -37.65 -30.35 19.53
CA SER A 906 -37.98 -28.97 19.83
C SER A 906 -39.37 -28.53 19.33
N LEU A 907 -39.93 -29.21 18.32
CA LEU A 907 -41.24 -28.89 17.76
C LEU A 907 -42.34 -29.02 18.82
N GLY A 908 -43.08 -27.93 19.08
CA GLY A 908 -44.14 -27.90 20.11
C GLY A 908 -43.65 -27.74 21.55
N SER A 909 -42.35 -27.47 21.76
CA SER A 909 -41.84 -26.96 23.03
C SER A 909 -41.96 -25.43 23.06
N PRO A 910 -42.49 -24.81 24.14
CA PRO A 910 -42.68 -23.35 24.18
C PRO A 910 -41.34 -22.62 24.02
N SER A 911 -41.32 -21.58 23.18
CA SER A 911 -40.11 -20.81 22.89
C SER A 911 -39.40 -20.29 24.15
N ALA A 912 -38.06 -20.24 24.14
CA ALA A 912 -37.26 -19.74 25.28
C ALA A 912 -37.60 -18.28 25.68
N SER A 913 -38.21 -17.49 24.78
CA SER A 913 -38.76 -16.16 25.07
C SER A 913 -39.98 -16.17 26.01
N ASP A 914 -40.74 -17.26 26.04
CA ASP A 914 -41.89 -17.42 26.93
C ASP A 914 -41.49 -17.90 28.34
N ALA A 915 -40.35 -18.59 28.46
CA ALA A 915 -39.77 -18.94 29.75
C ALA A 915 -39.33 -17.68 30.55
N THR A 916 -38.85 -16.64 29.87
CA THR A 916 -38.49 -15.33 30.49
C THR A 916 -39.72 -14.49 30.86
N LYS A 917 -40.82 -14.56 30.09
CA LYS A 917 -42.10 -13.92 30.46
C LYS A 917 -42.78 -14.62 31.65
N LYS A 918 -42.77 -15.96 31.71
CA LYS A 918 -43.29 -16.71 32.88
C LYS A 918 -42.44 -16.56 34.14
N ARG A 919 -41.12 -16.35 34.02
CA ARG A 919 -40.27 -15.99 35.17
C ARG A 919 -40.52 -14.57 35.71
N LYS A 920 -40.88 -13.59 34.86
CA LYS A 920 -41.28 -12.25 35.32
C LYS A 920 -42.69 -12.20 35.92
N ALA A 921 -43.60 -13.09 35.53
CA ALA A 921 -44.95 -13.16 36.11
C ALA A 921 -44.99 -13.87 37.47
N SER A 922 -44.00 -14.71 37.79
CA SER A 922 -43.89 -15.42 39.06
C SER A 922 -43.12 -14.65 40.15
N SER A 923 -42.38 -13.58 39.81
CA SER A 923 -41.71 -12.71 40.79
C SER A 923 -42.59 -11.60 41.37
N THR A 924 -43.83 -11.42 40.89
CA THR A 924 -44.70 -10.29 41.28
C THR A 924 -45.72 -10.64 42.39
N LYS A 925 -45.60 -11.82 43.03
CA LYS A 925 -46.57 -12.27 44.07
C LYS A 925 -46.00 -12.46 45.48
N VAL A 926 -44.78 -12.04 45.77
CA VAL A 926 -44.23 -12.07 47.14
C VAL A 926 -43.53 -10.75 47.47
N SER A 927 -44.29 -9.70 47.81
CA SER A 927 -43.76 -8.53 48.54
C SER A 927 -44.90 -7.60 49.00
N THR A 928 -45.80 -8.09 49.85
CA THR A 928 -46.65 -7.24 50.69
C THR A 928 -46.93 -7.93 52.03
N ARG A 929 -45.95 -7.92 52.95
CA ARG A 929 -46.23 -7.85 54.41
C ARG A 929 -44.97 -7.68 55.25
N SER A 930 -44.86 -6.49 55.85
CA SER A 930 -44.20 -6.15 57.13
C SER A 930 -42.67 -6.35 57.19
N ARG A 931 -41.82 -5.45 57.69
CA ARG A 931 -41.88 -4.83 59.02
C ARG A 931 -40.80 -3.75 59.11
N THR A 932 -41.21 -2.61 59.63
CA THR A 932 -40.46 -1.70 60.50
C THR A 932 -39.34 -2.35 61.34
N LYS A 933 -38.11 -1.80 61.29
CA LYS A 933 -37.35 -1.26 62.45
C LYS A 933 -35.90 -0.90 62.11
N LYS A 934 -35.60 0.40 62.30
CA LYS A 934 -34.46 1.00 63.04
C LYS A 934 -33.02 0.46 62.89
N LYS A 935 -32.14 1.41 62.53
CA LYS A 935 -30.81 1.73 63.11
C LYS A 935 -29.75 0.61 63.10
N LYS A 936 -28.71 0.76 62.27
CA LYS A 936 -27.46 1.47 62.61
C LYS A 936 -26.66 1.69 61.33
#